data_AF-A0A1A8W4S9-F1
#
_entry.id   AF-A0A1A8W4S9-F1
#
_cell.length_a   1.000
_cell.length_b   1.000
_cell.length_c   1.000
_cell.angle_alpha   90.00
_cell.angle_beta   90.00
_cell.angle_gamma   90.00
#
_symmetry.space_group_name_H-M   'P 1'
#
loop_
_entity.id
_entity.type
_entity.pdbx_description
1 polymer ?
#
loop_
_entity_poly.entity_id
_entity_poly.type
_entity_poly.pdbx_seq_one_letter_code
_entity_poly.pdbx_strand_id
1 'polypeptide(L)'
;MSKLLLLIIVCNLLISALVCSYIPSLGSIVNLFLKAPYKISFFNSEKIKGEIPNLQDGENFTTKNGIKDLEGGDSSSEQDKKEVVPEEGAGVQKEDVTYKEAVVEKEAVAVKEAEAEGKEVEAEGKEVEAEGKEAEAEGKEAEAEGKEVESEGKEVESEGKEVEEEGKEAEAEGKEAETEGKEAEAEGKDVESEGKEAEAEGKEAAAVRADEVQKNVVEEHPKISSFFKKSKKHKFNGESKDENKKVDEKHVETNIDQDKHSESKKLTTYLLPGVGGSTLIAQYKNALIPSCGSNVLNSEPFRIWFSIKRLFSVTTNIYCTLDTIRLNYDVEKKLYVNQPGVNISVEEFGKLKGVRHLDYIRNTAIAITRYYHILASQFTSNGYVEGESIIGAPYDWRYPLNQQDYDTFKKHIEHMYEKRNKIKVNLIGHSFGGLFINFFLSRIVNKEWKQKYINNIIYMSCPFKGTVKTVRALLHGNRDFISFKLSKLISFSVSDGMMKAIGNSIGSLFDLIPYREYYEYDQVVIIININDKPINEKVMQSVITRCGIYNKECYLNRTDIKLKVYTLSNWHELLSEDLKEKYYNNLPYIDRHFDMDHGVPIYCVHSTQKNKNTDYLLFYQRENLNDEPIVYYGGGDGTVPYESLASCSNFHNSVKYKNFQYNGHMEILHNPEVAKYVYNIAQTYNE
;
A
#
# COMPACT_ATOMS: atom_id res chain seq x y z
N MET A 1 -6.62 -30.32 24.32
CA MET A 1 -5.37 -29.52 24.35
C MET A 1 -4.62 -29.79 23.06
N SER A 2 -4.23 -28.74 22.31
CA SER A 2 -3.45 -28.91 21.07
C SER A 2 -2.11 -29.58 21.40
N LYS A 3 -1.63 -30.48 20.53
CA LYS A 3 -0.31 -31.13 20.65
C LYS A 3 0.82 -30.09 20.81
N LEU A 4 0.63 -28.86 20.31
CA LEU A 4 1.54 -27.74 20.49
C LEU A 4 1.52 -27.15 21.91
N LEU A 5 0.35 -27.08 22.55
CA LEU A 5 0.24 -26.65 23.95
C LEU A 5 0.87 -27.70 24.88
N LEU A 6 0.66 -28.99 24.58
CA LEU A 6 1.34 -30.08 25.27
C LEU A 6 2.85 -29.99 25.04
N LEU A 7 3.31 -29.68 23.82
CA LEU A 7 4.73 -29.49 23.51
C LEU A 7 5.33 -28.29 24.25
N ILE A 8 4.63 -27.15 24.35
CA ILE A 8 5.08 -25.96 25.07
C ILE A 8 5.14 -26.23 26.57
N ILE A 9 4.12 -26.89 27.14
CA ILE A 9 4.07 -27.26 28.56
C ILE A 9 5.16 -28.29 28.86
N VAL A 10 5.33 -29.30 28.02
CA VAL A 10 6.35 -30.35 28.16
C VAL A 10 7.76 -29.80 27.96
N CYS A 11 7.99 -28.90 27.00
CA CYS A 11 9.28 -28.24 26.83
C CYS A 11 9.62 -27.35 28.04
N ASN A 12 8.67 -26.55 28.55
CA ASN A 12 8.93 -25.73 29.73
C ASN A 12 9.10 -26.57 31.02
N LEU A 13 8.34 -27.66 31.18
CA LEU A 13 8.48 -28.59 32.32
C LEU A 13 9.80 -29.37 32.25
N LEU A 14 10.19 -29.89 31.07
CA LEU A 14 11.45 -30.61 30.87
C LEU A 14 12.66 -29.68 31.07
N ILE A 15 12.59 -28.43 30.61
CA ILE A 15 13.68 -27.44 30.79
C ILE A 15 13.80 -27.02 32.27
N SER A 16 12.69 -26.90 33.00
CA SER A 16 12.73 -26.66 34.46
C SER A 16 13.35 -27.84 35.23
N ALA A 17 13.11 -29.07 34.78
CA ALA A 17 13.68 -30.28 35.40
C ALA A 17 15.16 -30.55 35.03
N LEU A 18 15.63 -30.04 33.88
CA LEU A 18 17.02 -30.22 33.42
C LEU A 18 17.99 -29.16 33.98
N VAL A 19 17.50 -28.02 34.46
CA VAL A 19 18.35 -26.92 34.98
C VAL A 19 18.25 -26.76 36.50
N CYS A 20 17.19 -27.28 37.13
CA CYS A 20 17.07 -27.30 38.58
C CYS A 20 16.48 -28.65 39.02
N SER A 21 17.09 -29.28 40.02
CA SER A 21 16.49 -30.36 40.82
C SER A 21 15.35 -29.82 41.69
N TYR A 22 14.41 -29.09 41.07
CA TYR A 22 13.32 -28.39 41.71
C TYR A 22 12.12 -28.38 40.78
N ILE A 23 10.99 -28.96 41.23
CA ILE A 23 9.70 -28.81 40.53
C ILE A 23 9.20 -27.40 40.89
N PRO A 24 9.17 -26.45 39.95
CA PRO A 24 8.74 -25.10 40.28
C PRO A 24 7.27 -25.10 40.71
N SER A 25 6.97 -24.37 41.78
CA SER A 25 5.58 -24.18 42.23
C SER A 25 4.75 -23.49 41.14
N LEU A 26 3.43 -23.71 41.13
CA LEU A 26 2.53 -23.04 40.18
C LEU A 26 2.73 -21.51 40.18
N GLY A 27 3.00 -20.93 41.36
CA GLY A 27 3.32 -19.51 41.52
C GLY A 27 4.64 -19.08 40.88
N SER A 28 5.65 -19.96 40.83
CA SER A 28 6.94 -19.70 40.18
C SER A 28 6.82 -19.75 38.65
N ILE A 29 6.01 -20.68 38.14
CA ILE A 29 5.66 -20.77 36.71
C ILE A 29 4.88 -19.51 36.30
N VAL A 30 3.87 -19.11 37.09
CA VAL A 30 3.09 -17.89 36.84
C VAL A 30 3.97 -16.64 36.90
N ASN A 31 4.89 -16.52 37.86
CA ASN A 31 5.85 -15.39 37.91
C ASN A 31 6.82 -15.37 36.72
N LEU A 32 7.26 -16.54 36.23
CA LEU A 32 8.09 -16.65 35.03
C LEU A 32 7.30 -16.20 33.78
N PHE A 33 6.01 -16.53 33.68
CA PHE A 33 5.13 -16.05 32.61
C PHE A 33 4.76 -14.56 32.75
N LEU A 34 4.66 -14.02 33.97
CA LEU A 34 4.42 -12.59 34.21
C LEU A 34 5.65 -11.72 33.92
N LYS A 35 6.87 -12.28 34.04
CA LYS A 35 8.14 -11.62 33.70
C LYS A 35 8.66 -12.00 32.31
N ALA A 36 8.03 -12.96 31.63
CA ALA A 36 8.38 -13.31 30.27
C ALA A 36 8.06 -12.12 29.33
N PRO A 37 8.84 -11.94 28.25
CA PRO A 37 8.53 -10.94 27.22
C PRO A 37 7.25 -11.26 26.42
N TYR A 38 6.52 -12.31 26.81
CA TYR A 38 5.33 -12.82 26.16
C TYR A 38 4.18 -12.82 27.13
N LYS A 39 3.03 -12.30 26.70
CA LYS A 39 1.79 -12.40 27.45
C LYS A 39 0.89 -13.40 26.75
N ILE A 40 0.54 -14.48 27.46
CA ILE A 40 -0.49 -15.42 27.03
C ILE A 40 -1.82 -14.85 27.50
N SER A 41 -2.60 -14.29 26.58
CA SER A 41 -3.97 -13.87 26.85
C SER A 41 -4.93 -15.01 26.55
N PHE A 42 -5.67 -15.40 27.58
CA PHE A 42 -6.85 -16.22 27.44
C PHE A 42 -8.03 -15.28 27.21
N PHE A 43 -8.83 -15.51 26.17
CA PHE A 43 -10.08 -14.77 25.99
C PHE A 43 -11.01 -15.11 27.16
N ASN A 44 -10.99 -14.26 28.20
CA ASN A 44 -12.00 -14.18 29.23
C ASN A 44 -11.86 -12.86 30.01
N SER A 45 -12.22 -11.77 29.33
CA SER A 45 -12.96 -10.65 29.92
C SER A 45 -13.36 -9.75 28.76
N GLU A 46 -14.65 -9.61 28.51
CA GLU A 46 -15.18 -8.48 27.74
C GLU A 46 -14.81 -7.21 28.50
N LYS A 47 -13.64 -6.63 28.22
CA LYS A 47 -13.48 -5.18 28.42
C LYS A 47 -14.54 -4.55 27.53
N ILE A 48 -15.40 -3.72 28.11
CA ILE A 48 -16.40 -2.95 27.38
C ILE A 48 -15.64 -2.21 26.27
N LYS A 49 -15.89 -2.59 25.02
CA LYS A 49 -15.25 -1.95 23.88
C LYS A 49 -16.03 -0.67 23.60
N GLY A 50 -15.32 0.44 23.53
CA GLY A 50 -15.92 1.70 23.10
C GLY A 50 -16.24 1.63 21.61
N GLU A 51 -17.39 2.10 21.19
CA GLU A 51 -17.78 2.15 19.78
C GLU A 51 -18.08 3.59 19.36
N ILE A 52 -17.76 3.94 18.12
CA ILE A 52 -18.19 5.21 17.55
C ILE A 52 -19.48 4.96 16.75
N PRO A 53 -20.63 5.49 17.18
CA PRO A 53 -21.89 5.33 16.47
C PRO A 53 -21.89 6.15 15.18
N ASN A 54 -22.75 5.75 14.23
CA ASN A 54 -22.99 6.46 12.95
C ASN A 54 -21.82 6.61 11.98
N LEU A 55 -20.65 6.01 12.25
CA LEU A 55 -19.75 5.56 11.19
C LEU A 55 -20.36 4.28 10.61
N GLN A 56 -21.12 4.39 9.51
CA GLN A 56 -21.79 3.26 8.88
C GLN A 56 -20.93 2.62 7.80
N ASP A 57 -21.03 1.30 7.72
CA ASP A 57 -20.49 0.44 6.68
C ASP A 57 -21.23 0.70 5.35
N GLY A 58 -20.69 1.56 4.50
CA GLY A 58 -20.94 1.52 3.05
C GLY A 58 -22.35 1.79 2.53
N GLU A 59 -23.21 2.57 3.19
CA GLU A 59 -24.42 3.13 2.56
C GLU A 59 -24.54 4.65 2.82
N ASN A 60 -24.56 5.40 1.70
CA ASN A 60 -24.95 6.80 1.46
C ASN A 60 -24.98 7.79 2.64
N PHE A 61 -23.94 8.62 2.73
CA PHE A 61 -24.08 10.00 3.21
C PHE A 61 -24.59 10.89 2.08
N THR A 62 -25.90 11.06 1.98
CA THR A 62 -26.46 12.26 1.35
C THR A 62 -26.50 13.37 2.39
N THR A 63 -25.74 14.42 2.14
CA THR A 63 -25.82 15.71 2.83
C THR A 63 -27.22 16.31 2.68
N LYS A 64 -27.87 16.67 3.79
CA LYS A 64 -28.62 17.94 3.98
C LYS A 64 -29.29 17.99 5.35
N ASN A 65 -28.70 18.80 6.23
CA ASN A 65 -29.34 19.93 6.93
C ASN A 65 -28.84 20.07 8.37
N GLY A 66 -28.14 21.18 8.58
CA GLY A 66 -27.98 21.77 9.90
C GLY A 66 -29.31 22.29 10.45
N ILE A 67 -29.32 22.40 11.77
CA ILE A 67 -29.99 23.42 12.58
C ILE A 67 -31.35 23.90 12.05
N LYS A 68 -32.42 23.34 12.60
CA LYS A 68 -33.64 24.10 12.89
C LYS A 68 -34.09 23.81 14.32
N ASP A 69 -33.92 24.83 15.14
CA ASP A 69 -34.74 25.31 16.25
C ASP A 69 -35.65 24.30 16.98
N LEU A 70 -35.38 24.22 18.28
CA LEU A 70 -36.33 23.84 19.30
C LEU A 70 -37.43 24.90 19.40
N GLU A 71 -38.65 24.59 18.97
CA GLU A 71 -39.87 25.10 19.61
C GLU A 71 -40.93 23.98 19.64
N GLY A 72 -41.74 24.02 20.70
CA GLY A 72 -42.51 22.88 21.21
C GLY A 72 -43.73 22.49 20.39
N GLY A 73 -44.35 21.38 20.79
CA GLY A 73 -45.60 20.95 20.19
C GLY A 73 -45.94 19.51 20.54
N ASP A 74 -47.02 19.37 21.27
CA ASP A 74 -47.53 18.16 21.89
C ASP A 74 -48.23 17.20 20.87
N SER A 75 -48.46 15.97 21.35
CA SER A 75 -49.55 15.05 20.97
C SER A 75 -49.50 14.19 19.70
N SER A 76 -49.56 12.87 19.98
CA SER A 76 -50.50 11.85 19.47
C SER A 76 -50.44 11.31 18.02
N SER A 77 -50.28 9.98 18.01
CA SER A 77 -51.09 8.96 17.30
C SER A 77 -50.98 8.74 15.78
N GLU A 78 -50.64 7.48 15.48
CA GLU A 78 -51.25 6.54 14.53
C GLU A 78 -51.14 6.75 13.01
N GLN A 79 -50.52 5.73 12.39
CA GLN A 79 -50.98 4.92 11.24
C GLN A 79 -51.88 5.63 10.21
N ASP A 80 -51.57 5.62 8.91
CA ASP A 80 -51.77 4.43 8.09
C ASP A 80 -51.31 4.64 6.64
N LYS A 81 -51.03 3.53 5.97
CA LYS A 81 -50.65 3.42 4.55
C LYS A 81 -51.87 3.56 3.63
N LYS A 82 -51.66 4.09 2.42
CA LYS A 82 -52.15 3.48 1.15
C LYS A 82 -51.57 4.15 -0.10
N GLU A 83 -50.96 3.32 -0.93
CA GLU A 83 -50.62 3.57 -2.34
C GLU A 83 -51.87 3.58 -3.23
N VAL A 84 -51.87 4.44 -4.26
CA VAL A 84 -52.55 4.22 -5.55
C VAL A 84 -51.66 4.81 -6.66
N VAL A 85 -51.50 4.05 -7.74
CA VAL A 85 -50.73 4.27 -8.98
C VAL A 85 -51.76 4.18 -10.15
N PRO A 86 -51.45 4.45 -11.44
CA PRO A 86 -50.91 5.63 -12.17
C PRO A 86 -51.92 6.12 -13.26
N GLU A 87 -51.55 7.07 -14.14
CA GLU A 87 -51.83 6.96 -15.60
C GLU A 87 -51.13 8.04 -16.47
N GLU A 88 -50.93 7.67 -17.74
CA GLU A 88 -50.05 8.21 -18.80
C GLU A 88 -50.63 9.36 -19.64
N GLY A 89 -49.81 10.04 -20.47
CA GLY A 89 -50.33 10.76 -21.66
C GLY A 89 -49.45 11.83 -22.36
N ALA A 90 -48.64 11.38 -23.34
CA ALA A 90 -48.24 11.96 -24.65
C ALA A 90 -48.20 13.50 -24.99
N GLY A 91 -47.04 13.98 -25.48
CA GLY A 91 -46.82 14.35 -26.91
C GLY A 91 -46.78 15.83 -27.43
N VAL A 92 -45.63 16.21 -28.04
CA VAL A 92 -45.40 17.03 -29.28
C VAL A 92 -44.78 18.48 -29.21
N GLN A 93 -43.51 18.56 -29.67
CA GLN A 93 -42.71 19.48 -30.56
C GLN A 93 -42.65 21.04 -30.49
N LYS A 94 -41.41 21.52 -30.22
CA LYS A 94 -40.50 22.59 -30.79
C LYS A 94 -41.02 23.94 -31.35
N GLU A 95 -40.53 25.06 -30.79
CA GLU A 95 -39.55 26.02 -31.40
C GLU A 95 -39.08 27.09 -30.37
N ASP A 96 -37.90 27.68 -30.65
CA ASP A 96 -36.93 28.36 -29.75
C ASP A 96 -37.32 29.75 -29.17
N VAL A 97 -36.94 30.00 -27.89
CA VAL A 97 -36.52 31.31 -27.34
C VAL A 97 -35.56 31.12 -26.15
N THR A 98 -34.36 31.70 -26.23
CA THR A 98 -33.31 31.86 -25.18
C THR A 98 -33.75 32.90 -24.13
N TYR A 99 -33.62 32.75 -22.81
CA TYR A 99 -32.40 32.70 -21.99
C TYR A 99 -32.71 32.32 -20.52
N LYS A 100 -31.69 31.72 -19.88
CA LYS A 100 -31.26 31.74 -18.47
C LYS A 100 -31.82 30.71 -17.46
N GLU A 101 -30.83 30.09 -16.82
CA GLU A 101 -30.82 29.15 -15.70
C GLU A 101 -31.31 27.72 -16.00
N ALA A 102 -30.34 26.85 -16.28
CA ALA A 102 -30.48 25.41 -16.14
C ALA A 102 -29.33 24.88 -15.29
N VAL A 103 -29.71 24.31 -14.14
CA VAL A 103 -28.96 23.25 -13.47
C VAL A 103 -28.74 22.15 -14.51
N VAL A 104 -27.49 21.77 -14.74
CA VAL A 104 -27.13 20.61 -15.58
C VAL A 104 -26.34 19.63 -14.72
N GLU A 105 -26.96 18.49 -14.47
CA GLU A 105 -26.26 17.24 -14.15
C GLU A 105 -25.23 16.97 -15.26
N LYS A 106 -23.99 16.63 -14.88
CA LYS A 106 -22.86 16.41 -15.80
C LYS A 106 -23.20 15.44 -16.95
N GLU A 107 -23.48 15.97 -18.13
CA GLU A 107 -23.03 15.43 -19.42
C GLU A 107 -22.07 16.46 -20.04
N ALA A 108 -20.86 16.02 -20.38
CA ALA A 108 -19.84 16.85 -21.04
C ALA A 108 -20.25 17.11 -22.50
N VAL A 109 -20.45 18.37 -22.88
CA VAL A 109 -20.54 18.80 -24.28
C VAL A 109 -19.23 19.48 -24.62
N ALA A 110 -18.46 18.90 -25.53
CA ALA A 110 -17.26 19.51 -26.09
C ALA A 110 -17.65 20.78 -26.87
N VAL A 111 -17.08 21.92 -26.50
CA VAL A 111 -17.19 23.17 -27.26
C VAL A 111 -16.22 23.07 -28.44
N LYS A 112 -16.67 23.41 -29.66
CA LYS A 112 -15.84 23.26 -30.87
C LYS A 112 -14.76 24.32 -30.98
N GLU A 113 -15.08 25.56 -30.64
CA GLU A 113 -14.21 26.74 -30.75
C GLU A 113 -14.37 27.56 -29.46
N ALA A 114 -13.28 28.02 -28.87
CA ALA A 114 -13.27 28.87 -27.68
C ALA A 114 -12.25 30.00 -27.83
N GLU A 115 -12.71 31.24 -27.76
CA GLU A 115 -11.87 32.45 -27.74
C GLU A 115 -12.04 33.13 -26.38
N ALA A 116 -10.93 33.50 -25.74
CA ALA A 116 -10.96 34.22 -24.48
C ALA A 116 -9.85 35.28 -24.37
N GLU A 117 -10.22 36.47 -23.89
CA GLU A 117 -9.30 37.60 -23.68
C GLU A 117 -9.41 38.11 -22.23
N GLY A 118 -8.27 38.43 -21.61
CA GLY A 118 -8.27 38.86 -20.21
C GLY A 118 -6.88 39.08 -19.61
N LYS A 119 -6.82 39.37 -18.31
CA LYS A 119 -5.53 39.49 -17.61
C LYS A 119 -4.94 38.12 -17.27
N GLU A 120 -5.80 37.19 -16.89
CA GLU A 120 -5.56 35.78 -16.60
C GLU A 120 -6.67 35.04 -17.34
N VAL A 121 -6.30 34.16 -18.26
CA VAL A 121 -7.22 33.51 -19.20
C VAL A 121 -6.96 32.02 -19.23
N GLU A 122 -8.02 31.25 -19.09
CA GLU A 122 -8.04 29.80 -19.28
C GLU A 122 -9.15 29.47 -20.28
N ALA A 123 -8.80 28.81 -21.38
CA ALA A 123 -9.74 28.41 -22.42
C ALA A 123 -9.54 26.93 -22.81
N GLU A 124 -10.64 26.19 -22.92
CA GLU A 124 -10.64 24.76 -23.28
C GLU A 124 -11.66 24.51 -24.41
N GLY A 125 -11.22 23.79 -25.45
CA GLY A 125 -12.02 23.58 -26.65
C GLY A 125 -11.34 22.64 -27.65
N LYS A 126 -11.97 22.38 -28.80
CA LYS A 126 -11.30 21.62 -29.86
C LYS A 126 -10.30 22.52 -30.63
N GLU A 127 -10.66 23.78 -30.86
CA GLU A 127 -9.85 24.87 -31.40
C GLU A 127 -9.92 26.03 -30.38
N VAL A 128 -8.79 26.54 -29.91
CA VAL A 128 -8.72 27.48 -28.78
C VAL A 128 -7.78 28.64 -29.08
N GLU A 129 -8.22 29.87 -28.81
CA GLU A 129 -7.39 31.07 -28.82
C GLU A 129 -7.49 31.77 -27.45
N ALA A 130 -6.35 31.99 -26.78
CA ALA A 130 -6.28 32.65 -25.48
C ALA A 130 -5.27 33.82 -25.49
N GLU A 131 -5.75 35.05 -25.27
CA GLU A 131 -4.89 36.24 -25.19
C GLU A 131 -4.95 36.86 -23.78
N GLY A 132 -3.81 36.90 -23.10
CA GLY A 132 -3.74 37.50 -21.76
C GLY A 132 -2.35 37.73 -21.22
N LYS A 133 -2.23 38.34 -20.04
CA LYS A 133 -0.90 38.49 -19.41
C LYS A 133 -0.38 37.12 -18.95
N GLU A 134 -1.30 36.30 -18.45
CA GLU A 134 -1.15 34.87 -18.17
C GLU A 134 -2.25 34.17 -19.00
N ALA A 135 -1.86 33.31 -19.94
CA ALA A 135 -2.77 32.67 -20.88
C ALA A 135 -2.54 31.15 -20.91
N GLU A 136 -3.62 30.40 -20.70
CA GLU A 136 -3.65 28.94 -20.75
C GLU A 136 -4.65 28.49 -21.83
N ALA A 137 -4.18 27.74 -22.83
CA ALA A 137 -4.99 27.22 -23.92
C ALA A 137 -4.87 25.69 -24.02
N GLU A 138 -5.98 24.98 -23.81
CA GLU A 138 -6.02 23.51 -23.91
C GLU A 138 -6.97 23.08 -25.05
N GLY A 139 -6.40 22.52 -26.12
CA GLY A 139 -7.21 22.12 -27.27
C GLY A 139 -6.54 21.15 -28.23
N LYS A 140 -7.28 20.67 -29.23
CA LYS A 140 -6.64 19.85 -30.29
C LYS A 140 -5.72 20.74 -31.14
N GLU A 141 -6.15 21.96 -31.39
CA GLU A 141 -5.39 23.09 -31.95
C GLU A 141 -5.51 24.22 -30.93
N ALA A 142 -4.40 24.74 -30.41
CA ALA A 142 -4.40 25.78 -29.38
C ALA A 142 -3.35 26.86 -29.68
N GLU A 143 -3.80 28.11 -29.66
CA GLU A 143 -2.98 29.31 -29.84
C GLU A 143 -3.08 30.19 -28.60
N ALA A 144 -1.94 30.64 -28.07
CA ALA A 144 -1.93 31.52 -26.91
C ALA A 144 -0.86 32.62 -26.97
N GLU A 145 -1.25 33.83 -26.59
CA GLU A 145 -0.35 34.99 -26.56
C GLU A 145 -0.34 35.65 -25.17
N GLY A 146 0.86 35.91 -24.65
CA GLY A 146 0.97 36.53 -23.33
C GLY A 146 2.37 36.81 -22.78
N LYS A 147 2.45 37.14 -21.50
CA LYS A 147 3.76 37.29 -20.83
C LYS A 147 4.23 35.93 -20.31
N GLU A 148 3.32 35.16 -19.74
CA GLU A 148 3.49 33.79 -19.27
C GLU A 148 2.40 32.97 -19.98
N VAL A 149 2.80 31.96 -20.74
CA VAL A 149 1.91 31.20 -21.62
C VAL A 149 2.13 29.71 -21.44
N GLU A 150 1.04 28.97 -21.27
CA GLU A 150 1.02 27.51 -21.24
C GLU A 150 0.01 26.99 -22.27
N SER A 151 0.45 26.17 -23.21
CA SER A 151 -0.42 25.62 -24.25
C SER A 151 -0.27 24.11 -24.36
N GLU A 152 -1.39 23.40 -24.35
CA GLU A 152 -1.42 21.94 -24.47
C GLU A 152 -2.34 21.48 -25.60
N GLY A 153 -1.82 20.60 -26.46
CA GLY A 153 -2.61 20.13 -27.58
C GLY A 153 -1.98 19.12 -28.52
N LYS A 154 -2.60 18.95 -29.70
CA LYS A 154 -2.00 18.14 -30.76
C LYS A 154 -1.09 19.00 -31.63
N GLU A 155 -1.54 20.20 -31.96
CA GLU A 155 -0.85 21.27 -32.68
C GLU A 155 -0.98 22.51 -31.79
N VAL A 156 0.14 23.08 -31.36
CA VAL A 156 0.18 24.24 -30.46
C VAL A 156 1.20 25.27 -30.95
N GLU A 157 0.81 26.54 -30.91
CA GLU A 157 1.65 27.68 -31.30
C GLU A 157 1.44 28.82 -30.30
N SER A 158 2.51 29.30 -29.67
CA SER A 158 2.40 30.28 -28.59
C SER A 158 3.53 31.29 -28.60
N GLU A 159 3.17 32.56 -28.37
CA GLU A 159 4.12 33.66 -28.27
C GLU A 159 4.10 34.31 -26.87
N GLY A 160 5.29 34.48 -26.28
CA GLY A 160 5.37 35.15 -25.00
C GLY A 160 6.75 35.49 -24.47
N LYS A 161 6.84 35.88 -23.19
CA LYS A 161 8.14 36.11 -22.55
C LYS A 161 8.70 34.80 -21.98
N GLU A 162 7.83 34.03 -21.34
CA GLU A 162 8.03 32.69 -20.79
C GLU A 162 6.92 31.83 -21.38
N VAL A 163 7.30 30.79 -22.14
CA VAL A 163 6.36 29.93 -22.88
C VAL A 163 6.69 28.47 -22.59
N GLU A 164 5.67 27.70 -22.22
CA GLU A 164 5.76 26.24 -22.06
C GLU A 164 4.69 25.58 -22.94
N GLU A 165 5.12 24.67 -23.82
CA GLU A 165 4.20 23.97 -24.71
C GLU A 165 4.39 22.46 -24.70
N GLU A 166 3.28 21.73 -24.67
CA GLU A 166 3.26 20.29 -24.88
C GLU A 166 2.35 19.93 -26.07
N GLY A 167 2.97 19.46 -27.16
CA GLY A 167 2.28 19.21 -28.43
C GLY A 167 2.84 17.99 -29.17
N LYS A 168 2.10 17.44 -30.14
CA LYS A 168 2.77 16.54 -31.11
C LYS A 168 3.63 17.34 -32.07
N GLU A 169 3.11 18.50 -32.45
CA GLU A 169 3.72 19.59 -33.20
C GLU A 169 3.58 20.81 -32.28
N ALA A 170 4.70 21.38 -31.80
CA ALA A 170 4.75 22.49 -30.85
C ALA A 170 5.78 23.53 -31.32
N GLU A 171 5.36 24.79 -31.41
CA GLU A 171 6.15 25.92 -31.89
C GLU A 171 6.03 27.11 -30.90
N ALA A 172 7.08 27.35 -30.12
CA ALA A 172 7.11 28.44 -29.15
C ALA A 172 8.10 29.55 -29.53
N GLU A 173 7.64 30.80 -29.50
CA GLU A 173 8.51 31.97 -29.60
C GLU A 173 8.54 32.74 -28.26
N GLY A 174 9.71 32.84 -27.63
CA GLY A 174 9.82 33.58 -26.37
C GLY A 174 11.22 33.94 -25.93
N LYS A 175 11.37 34.65 -24.80
CA LYS A 175 12.73 34.86 -24.24
C LYS A 175 13.24 33.59 -23.58
N GLU A 176 12.35 32.95 -22.86
CA GLU A 176 12.48 31.64 -22.23
C GLU A 176 11.36 30.78 -22.84
N ALA A 177 11.72 29.68 -23.50
CA ALA A 177 10.75 28.80 -24.14
C ALA A 177 11.15 27.33 -23.98
N GLU A 178 10.21 26.51 -23.54
CA GLU A 178 10.36 25.07 -23.38
C GLU A 178 9.27 24.36 -24.19
N THR A 179 9.68 23.54 -25.16
CA THR A 179 8.75 22.77 -25.99
C THR A 179 9.03 21.27 -25.92
N GLU A 180 7.98 20.49 -25.65
CA GLU A 180 8.05 19.03 -25.68
C GLU A 180 7.10 18.48 -26.74
N GLY A 181 7.65 17.71 -27.68
CA GLY A 181 6.85 17.15 -28.75
C GLY A 181 7.55 16.16 -29.66
N LYS A 182 6.83 15.62 -30.65
CA LYS A 182 7.49 14.78 -31.67
C LYS A 182 8.29 15.64 -32.62
N GLU A 183 7.67 16.72 -33.06
CA GLU A 183 8.23 17.85 -33.79
C GLU A 183 8.08 19.04 -32.83
N ALA A 184 9.21 19.57 -32.34
CA ALA A 184 9.24 20.58 -31.29
C ALA A 184 10.26 21.66 -31.66
N GLU A 185 9.79 22.89 -31.81
CA GLU A 185 10.60 24.04 -32.19
C GLU A 185 10.47 25.12 -31.12
N ALA A 186 11.60 25.66 -30.68
CA ALA A 186 11.65 26.76 -29.73
C ALA A 186 12.64 27.84 -30.20
N GLU A 187 12.17 29.08 -30.35
CA GLU A 187 13.00 30.22 -30.71
C GLU A 187 13.06 31.24 -29.57
N GLY A 188 14.28 31.67 -29.20
CA GLY A 188 14.43 32.58 -28.07
C GLY A 188 15.83 32.90 -27.59
N LYS A 189 15.96 33.38 -26.35
CA LYS A 189 17.29 33.60 -25.73
C LYS A 189 17.79 32.34 -25.04
N ASP A 190 16.97 31.78 -24.18
CA ASP A 190 17.26 30.62 -23.34
C ASP A 190 16.16 29.61 -23.62
N VAL A 191 16.43 28.61 -24.46
CA VAL A 191 15.39 27.75 -25.02
C VAL A 191 15.78 26.27 -25.00
N GLU A 192 14.81 25.41 -24.70
CA GLU A 192 14.97 23.97 -24.69
C GLU A 192 13.85 23.32 -25.51
N SER A 193 14.23 22.45 -26.45
CA SER A 193 13.27 21.64 -27.18
C SER A 193 13.62 20.16 -27.05
N GLU A 194 12.63 19.36 -26.67
CA GLU A 194 12.78 17.92 -26.48
C GLU A 194 11.85 17.16 -27.44
N GLY A 195 12.45 16.28 -28.24
CA GLY A 195 11.65 15.59 -29.26
C GLY A 195 12.43 14.65 -30.16
N LYS A 196 11.69 14.02 -31.09
CA LYS A 196 12.33 13.20 -32.13
C LYS A 196 12.96 14.09 -33.19
N GLU A 197 12.26 15.15 -33.55
CA GLU A 197 12.67 16.22 -34.46
C GLU A 197 12.62 17.52 -33.65
N ALA A 198 13.61 17.69 -32.76
CA ALA A 198 13.74 18.88 -31.92
C ALA A 198 14.68 19.91 -32.56
N GLU A 199 14.22 21.16 -32.65
CA GLU A 199 15.01 22.33 -33.08
C GLU A 199 14.91 23.43 -32.02
N ALA A 200 16.05 24.05 -31.69
CA ALA A 200 16.12 25.11 -30.70
C ALA A 200 17.06 26.19 -31.25
N GLU A 201 16.57 27.41 -31.43
CA GLU A 201 17.34 28.52 -31.98
C GLU A 201 17.43 29.67 -30.96
N GLY A 202 18.66 30.01 -30.53
CA GLY A 202 18.86 30.99 -29.47
C GLY A 202 20.28 31.15 -28.96
N LYS A 203 20.47 31.99 -27.94
CA LYS A 203 21.79 32.24 -27.34
C LYS A 203 22.25 31.09 -26.44
N GLU A 204 21.31 30.53 -25.69
CA GLU A 204 21.47 29.36 -24.83
C GLU A 204 20.39 28.35 -25.24
N ALA A 205 20.58 27.73 -26.42
CA ALA A 205 19.64 26.78 -27.00
C ALA A 205 20.09 25.33 -26.79
N ALA A 206 19.18 24.47 -26.36
CA ALA A 206 19.39 23.03 -26.20
C ALA A 206 18.30 22.24 -26.92
N ALA A 207 18.69 21.44 -27.93
CA ALA A 207 17.79 20.52 -28.61
C ALA A 207 18.15 19.08 -28.23
N VAL A 208 17.26 18.40 -27.51
CA VAL A 208 17.49 17.04 -27.00
C VAL A 208 16.78 16.03 -27.91
N ARG A 209 17.58 15.31 -28.71
CA ARG A 209 17.08 14.25 -29.59
C ARG A 209 17.09 12.90 -28.88
N ALA A 210 15.93 12.23 -28.87
CA ALA A 210 15.69 10.98 -28.14
C ALA A 210 16.66 9.81 -28.46
N ASP A 211 17.45 9.87 -29.55
CA ASP A 211 18.36 8.81 -29.97
C ASP A 211 19.78 8.88 -29.36
N GLU A 212 20.19 9.98 -28.68
CA GLU A 212 21.59 10.19 -28.23
C GLU A 212 21.91 9.73 -26.78
N VAL A 213 20.93 9.33 -25.97
CA VAL A 213 21.09 9.12 -24.51
C VAL A 213 21.88 7.84 -24.11
N GLN A 214 22.29 6.99 -25.05
CA GLN A 214 22.79 5.64 -24.72
C GLN A 214 24.28 5.46 -24.36
N LYS A 215 25.13 6.49 -24.26
CA LYS A 215 26.59 6.25 -24.30
C LYS A 215 27.53 6.57 -23.14
N ASN A 216 27.16 7.22 -22.03
CA ASN A 216 28.18 7.57 -21.03
C ASN A 216 27.71 7.43 -19.57
N VAL A 217 27.94 6.26 -18.92
CA VAL A 217 28.40 6.14 -17.51
C VAL A 217 28.96 4.72 -17.27
N VAL A 218 30.28 4.51 -17.35
CA VAL A 218 31.00 3.38 -16.74
C VAL A 218 32.33 3.88 -16.18
N GLU A 219 32.47 3.91 -14.84
CA GLU A 219 33.69 3.83 -13.99
C GLU A 219 33.24 4.37 -12.59
N GLU A 220 33.35 3.71 -11.44
CA GLU A 220 34.39 2.86 -10.89
C GLU A 220 33.87 1.77 -9.91
N HIS A 221 34.74 0.75 -9.76
CA HIS A 221 34.91 -0.24 -8.69
C HIS A 221 34.29 -1.67 -8.77
N PRO A 222 35.14 -2.74 -8.71
CA PRO A 222 34.76 -4.10 -9.10
C PRO A 222 34.57 -5.05 -7.91
N LYS A 223 33.55 -5.94 -7.99
CA LYS A 223 33.58 -7.32 -7.43
C LYS A 223 32.32 -8.15 -7.77
N ILE A 224 32.05 -8.41 -9.05
CA ILE A 224 31.29 -9.61 -9.47
C ILE A 224 31.87 -10.16 -10.79
N SER A 225 33.03 -10.81 -10.70
CA SER A 225 33.55 -11.63 -11.80
C SER A 225 34.00 -12.99 -11.26
N SER A 226 33.06 -13.79 -10.74
CA SER A 226 33.34 -15.20 -10.44
C SER A 226 32.12 -16.14 -10.45
N PHE A 227 31.03 -15.80 -11.15
CA PHE A 227 29.82 -16.67 -11.17
C PHE A 227 29.43 -17.26 -12.53
N PHE A 228 30.13 -16.95 -13.62
CA PHE A 228 29.88 -17.61 -14.92
C PHE A 228 31.19 -18.02 -15.61
N LYS A 229 31.85 -19.08 -15.13
CA LYS A 229 32.83 -19.86 -15.90
C LYS A 229 33.15 -21.20 -15.23
N LYS A 230 32.41 -22.25 -15.64
CA LYS A 230 32.71 -23.70 -15.65
C LYS A 230 31.33 -24.39 -15.74
N SER A 231 30.90 -24.97 -16.86
CA SER A 231 31.55 -26.06 -17.57
C SER A 231 31.03 -26.18 -19.02
N LYS A 232 31.94 -26.11 -20.00
CA LYS A 232 31.76 -26.73 -21.32
C LYS A 232 33.14 -27.11 -21.86
N LYS A 233 33.42 -28.42 -21.85
CA LYS A 233 34.11 -29.23 -22.89
C LYS A 233 34.84 -30.40 -22.25
N HIS A 234 34.35 -31.61 -22.52
CA HIS A 234 35.21 -32.66 -23.04
C HIS A 234 34.46 -33.39 -24.17
N LYS A 235 35.11 -33.42 -25.34
CA LYS A 235 34.79 -34.24 -26.51
C LYS A 235 35.51 -35.58 -26.31
N PHE A 236 34.87 -36.70 -26.62
CA PHE A 236 35.57 -37.91 -27.10
C PHE A 236 34.67 -38.70 -28.06
N ASN A 237 35.30 -39.14 -29.15
CA ASN A 237 34.77 -39.94 -30.26
C ASN A 237 34.47 -41.40 -29.85
N GLY A 238 33.64 -42.08 -30.65
CA GLY A 238 34.01 -43.40 -31.18
C GLY A 238 33.09 -44.59 -30.87
N GLU A 239 32.36 -45.00 -31.90
CA GLU A 239 32.11 -46.39 -32.34
C GLU A 239 31.06 -47.31 -31.66
N SER A 240 29.96 -47.48 -32.41
CA SER A 240 29.19 -48.69 -32.79
C SER A 240 29.06 -49.90 -31.86
N LYS A 241 27.81 -50.36 -31.71
CA LYS A 241 27.40 -51.70 -32.19
C LYS A 241 25.88 -51.81 -32.37
N ASP A 242 25.53 -52.50 -33.45
CA ASP A 242 24.20 -52.78 -34.00
C ASP A 242 23.26 -53.51 -33.03
N GLU A 243 21.95 -53.29 -33.22
CA GLU A 243 21.00 -54.41 -33.36
C GLU A 243 19.80 -54.02 -34.23
N ASN A 244 19.64 -54.77 -35.32
CA ASN A 244 18.56 -54.69 -36.32
C ASN A 244 17.21 -55.15 -35.75
N LYS A 245 16.14 -54.44 -36.09
CA LYS A 245 14.84 -55.07 -36.41
C LYS A 245 14.01 -54.20 -37.36
N LYS A 246 13.94 -54.65 -38.62
CA LYS A 246 12.93 -54.23 -39.61
C LYS A 246 11.59 -54.87 -39.29
N VAL A 247 10.51 -54.11 -39.39
CA VAL A 247 9.19 -54.58 -39.85
C VAL A 247 8.55 -53.46 -40.67
N ASP A 248 8.05 -53.81 -41.84
CA ASP A 248 7.46 -52.98 -42.88
C ASP A 248 6.01 -52.55 -42.61
N GLU A 249 5.59 -51.52 -43.37
CA GLU A 249 4.24 -51.28 -43.91
C GLU A 249 3.08 -50.85 -42.98
N LYS A 250 2.67 -49.57 -43.08
CA LYS A 250 1.48 -49.15 -43.86
C LYS A 250 1.19 -47.66 -43.72
N HIS A 251 1.05 -47.00 -44.87
CA HIS A 251 0.32 -45.74 -45.00
C HIS A 251 -1.12 -45.95 -44.55
N VAL A 252 -1.51 -45.21 -43.52
CA VAL A 252 -2.91 -44.89 -43.22
C VAL A 252 -2.95 -43.38 -43.03
N GLU A 253 -3.39 -42.68 -44.07
CA GLU A 253 -3.88 -41.32 -43.95
C GLU A 253 -5.14 -41.36 -43.07
N THR A 254 -5.04 -40.79 -41.88
CA THR A 254 -6.20 -40.29 -41.15
C THR A 254 -5.92 -38.85 -40.80
N ASN A 255 -6.71 -37.98 -41.43
CA ASN A 255 -6.89 -36.59 -41.05
C ASN A 255 -7.05 -36.50 -39.52
N ILE A 256 -6.05 -35.91 -38.86
CA ILE A 256 -6.22 -35.41 -37.50
C ILE A 256 -6.40 -33.92 -37.65
N ASP A 257 -7.65 -33.51 -37.44
CA ASP A 257 -8.07 -32.13 -37.30
C ASP A 257 -7.09 -31.34 -36.45
N GLN A 258 -6.78 -30.14 -36.94
CA GLN A 258 -6.08 -29.11 -36.22
C GLN A 258 -6.92 -28.62 -35.05
N ASP A 259 -7.00 -29.38 -33.96
CA ASP A 259 -7.41 -28.84 -32.67
C ASP A 259 -6.18 -28.25 -31.97
N LYS A 260 -5.77 -27.07 -32.47
CA LYS A 260 -5.02 -26.12 -31.65
C LYS A 260 -5.96 -25.62 -30.56
N HIS A 261 -6.05 -26.37 -29.47
CA HIS A 261 -6.31 -25.75 -28.18
C HIS A 261 -5.16 -24.79 -27.91
N SER A 262 -5.39 -23.51 -28.24
CA SER A 262 -4.57 -22.39 -27.80
C SER A 262 -4.52 -22.42 -26.27
N GLU A 263 -3.49 -23.03 -25.71
CA GLU A 263 -3.20 -23.01 -24.28
C GLU A 263 -3.01 -21.54 -23.89
N SER A 264 -4.03 -20.92 -23.26
CA SER A 264 -4.02 -19.48 -22.98
C SER A 264 -2.77 -19.15 -22.17
N LYS A 265 -1.89 -18.33 -22.73
CA LYS A 265 -0.60 -18.01 -22.14
C LYS A 265 -0.81 -17.34 -20.77
N LYS A 266 -0.50 -18.05 -19.68
CA LYS A 266 -0.74 -17.57 -18.31
C LYS A 266 0.05 -16.28 -18.03
N LEU A 267 -0.65 -15.19 -17.69
CA LEU A 267 -0.05 -13.91 -17.31
C LEU A 267 0.92 -14.07 -16.14
N THR A 268 2.06 -13.37 -16.16
CA THR A 268 3.00 -13.43 -15.03
C THR A 268 2.40 -12.67 -13.85
N THR A 269 2.24 -13.29 -12.69
CA THR A 269 1.62 -12.65 -11.52
C THR A 269 2.59 -12.51 -10.36
N TYR A 270 2.78 -11.28 -9.88
CA TYR A 270 3.61 -10.95 -8.73
C TYR A 270 2.77 -10.80 -7.46
N LEU A 271 3.23 -11.39 -6.36
CA LEU A 271 2.64 -11.26 -5.03
C LEU A 271 3.55 -10.42 -4.13
N LEU A 272 3.08 -9.24 -3.73
CA LEU A 272 3.80 -8.29 -2.89
C LEU A 272 3.17 -8.25 -1.48
N PRO A 273 3.91 -8.64 -0.43
CA PRO A 273 3.39 -8.74 0.93
C PRO A 273 3.25 -7.36 1.59
N GLY A 274 2.52 -7.29 2.69
CA GLY A 274 2.47 -6.13 3.58
C GLY A 274 3.55 -6.16 4.66
N VAL A 275 3.46 -5.25 5.63
CA VAL A 275 4.40 -5.19 6.77
C VAL A 275 4.40 -6.51 7.54
N GLY A 276 5.60 -7.09 7.72
CA GLY A 276 5.78 -8.38 8.37
C GLY A 276 5.31 -9.60 7.55
N GLY A 277 4.80 -9.39 6.34
CA GLY A 277 4.19 -10.40 5.47
C GLY A 277 5.18 -11.23 4.62
N SER A 278 6.48 -10.98 4.75
CA SER A 278 7.54 -11.80 4.17
C SER A 278 8.63 -12.13 5.17
N THR A 279 9.37 -13.20 4.89
CA THR A 279 10.52 -13.57 5.69
C THR A 279 11.73 -12.67 5.42
N LEU A 280 12.49 -12.40 6.49
CA LEU A 280 13.78 -11.72 6.44
C LEU A 280 14.88 -12.68 6.90
N ILE A 281 16.01 -12.60 6.20
CA ILE A 281 17.25 -13.33 6.48
C ILE A 281 18.26 -12.33 7.05
N ALA A 282 18.80 -12.64 8.22
CA ALA A 282 19.88 -11.88 8.82
C ALA A 282 21.21 -12.60 8.66
N GLN A 283 22.28 -11.81 8.57
CA GLN A 283 23.66 -12.28 8.67
C GLN A 283 24.43 -11.33 9.58
N TYR A 284 25.08 -11.89 10.60
CA TYR A 284 25.99 -11.12 11.45
C TYR A 284 27.41 -11.15 10.87
N LYS A 285 28.00 -9.96 10.73
CA LYS A 285 29.40 -9.71 10.36
C LYS A 285 30.00 -8.75 11.37
N ASN A 286 30.62 -9.30 12.40
CA ASN A 286 31.15 -8.56 13.55
C ASN A 286 30.10 -7.66 14.22
N ALA A 287 28.87 -8.15 14.37
CA ALA A 287 27.79 -7.39 15.00
C ALA A 287 27.91 -7.39 16.52
N LEU A 288 27.65 -6.24 17.16
CA LEU A 288 27.55 -6.14 18.61
C LEU A 288 26.13 -5.72 18.98
N ILE A 289 25.33 -6.69 19.44
CA ILE A 289 23.92 -6.48 19.80
C ILE A 289 23.77 -6.74 21.31
N PRO A 290 23.63 -5.70 22.15
CA PRO A 290 23.67 -5.84 23.61
C PRO A 290 22.69 -6.88 24.18
N SER A 291 21.48 -6.98 23.62
CA SER A 291 20.48 -7.95 24.06
C SER A 291 20.77 -9.40 23.64
N CYS A 292 21.72 -9.61 22.74
CA CYS A 292 22.26 -10.94 22.39
C CYS A 292 23.45 -11.35 23.26
N GLY A 293 23.92 -10.44 24.14
CA GLY A 293 25.10 -10.63 25.00
C GLY A 293 26.25 -9.68 24.63
N SER A 294 27.35 -9.78 25.37
CA SER A 294 28.52 -8.89 25.22
C SER A 294 29.51 -9.32 24.14
N ASN A 295 29.28 -10.48 23.51
CA ASN A 295 30.20 -11.05 22.52
C ASN A 295 29.90 -10.51 21.13
N VAL A 296 30.95 -10.35 20.32
CA VAL A 296 30.82 -10.08 18.90
C VAL A 296 30.19 -11.29 18.21
N LEU A 297 29.15 -11.03 17.42
CA LEU A 297 28.37 -12.03 16.71
C LEU A 297 28.85 -12.13 15.26
N ASN A 298 29.01 -13.37 14.82
CA ASN A 298 29.22 -13.74 13.43
C ASN A 298 28.33 -14.93 13.10
N SER A 299 27.72 -14.93 11.93
CA SER A 299 26.83 -16.02 11.53
C SER A 299 26.80 -16.22 10.02
N GLU A 300 26.47 -17.44 9.61
CA GLU A 300 25.89 -17.68 8.29
C GLU A 300 24.49 -17.03 8.20
N PRO A 301 23.96 -16.79 6.98
CA PRO A 301 22.61 -16.29 6.81
C PRO A 301 21.57 -17.18 7.49
N PHE A 302 20.66 -16.58 8.27
CA PHE A 302 19.61 -17.30 8.98
C PHE A 302 18.30 -16.52 8.98
N ARG A 303 17.16 -17.21 9.04
CA ARG A 303 15.85 -16.54 9.13
C ARG A 303 15.70 -15.83 10.48
N ILE A 304 15.61 -14.50 10.44
CA ILE A 304 15.35 -13.66 11.61
C ILE A 304 13.86 -13.39 11.77
N TRP A 305 13.14 -13.26 10.65
CA TRP A 305 11.71 -13.02 10.61
C TRP A 305 11.03 -13.91 9.57
N PHE A 306 9.89 -14.54 9.82
CA PHE A 306 9.43 -14.91 11.16
C PHE A 306 10.14 -16.20 11.58
N SER A 307 10.45 -16.37 12.88
CA SER A 307 11.07 -17.62 13.35
C SER A 307 10.55 -18.03 14.72
N ILE A 308 9.63 -18.98 14.76
CA ILE A 308 9.04 -19.54 15.98
C ILE A 308 10.14 -20.08 16.90
N LYS A 309 11.14 -20.77 16.33
CA LYS A 309 12.27 -21.29 17.11
C LYS A 309 13.00 -20.20 17.87
N ARG A 310 13.21 -19.03 17.27
CA ARG A 310 13.92 -17.91 17.91
C ARG A 310 13.08 -17.22 18.97
N LEU A 311 11.77 -17.12 18.77
CA LEU A 311 10.85 -16.58 19.76
C LEU A 311 10.84 -17.45 21.02
N PHE A 312 10.75 -18.78 20.89
CA PHE A 312 10.66 -19.64 22.08
C PHE A 312 12.02 -20.12 22.62
N SER A 313 13.13 -19.57 22.13
CA SER A 313 14.48 -19.94 22.55
C SER A 313 14.96 -19.06 23.71
N VAL A 314 15.44 -19.69 24.77
CA VAL A 314 16.01 -19.01 25.95
C VAL A 314 17.37 -18.38 25.63
N THR A 315 18.15 -18.96 24.70
CA THR A 315 19.50 -18.51 24.35
C THR A 315 19.52 -17.40 23.31
N THR A 316 18.52 -17.33 22.43
CA THR A 316 18.42 -16.32 21.36
C THR A 316 17.27 -15.34 21.60
N ASN A 317 16.78 -15.27 22.85
CA ASN A 317 15.65 -14.51 23.39
C ASN A 317 15.07 -13.42 22.46
N ILE A 318 13.75 -13.28 22.39
CA ILE A 318 13.06 -12.26 21.57
C ILE A 318 13.73 -10.88 21.57
N TYR A 319 14.27 -10.39 22.69
CA TYR A 319 14.98 -9.11 22.73
C TYR A 319 16.16 -9.06 21.73
N CYS A 320 16.98 -10.10 21.67
CA CYS A 320 18.06 -10.22 20.68
C CYS A 320 17.53 -10.21 19.24
N THR A 321 16.41 -10.90 19.01
CA THR A 321 15.76 -10.91 17.69
C THR A 321 15.23 -9.52 17.30
N LEU A 322 14.61 -8.82 18.24
CA LEU A 322 13.99 -7.53 18.01
C LEU A 322 15.02 -6.41 17.87
N ASP A 323 16.08 -6.40 18.67
CA ASP A 323 17.20 -5.46 18.49
C ASP A 323 17.97 -5.72 17.20
N THR A 324 18.06 -6.98 16.73
CA THR A 324 18.68 -7.30 15.44
C THR A 324 17.90 -6.69 14.27
N ILE A 325 16.56 -6.75 14.30
CA ILE A 325 15.72 -6.22 13.22
C ILE A 325 15.48 -4.72 13.33
N ARG A 326 15.77 -4.11 14.47
CA ARG A 326 15.63 -2.67 14.71
C ARG A 326 16.50 -1.87 13.73
N LEU A 327 15.92 -0.89 13.03
CA LEU A 327 16.72 0.05 12.25
C LEU A 327 17.23 1.19 13.16
N ASN A 328 18.42 1.67 12.86
CA ASN A 328 18.91 2.96 13.34
C ASN A 328 18.49 4.03 12.35
N TYR A 329 18.23 5.24 12.84
CA TYR A 329 17.95 6.39 11.99
C TYR A 329 19.16 7.32 12.03
N ASP A 330 19.75 7.57 10.87
CA ASP A 330 20.84 8.51 10.68
C ASP A 330 20.22 9.90 10.45
N VAL A 331 20.26 10.76 11.47
CA VAL A 331 19.66 12.10 11.48
C VAL A 331 20.28 13.02 10.43
N GLU A 332 21.58 12.90 10.18
CA GLU A 332 22.28 13.74 9.21
C GLU A 332 21.89 13.38 7.78
N LYS A 333 21.81 12.07 7.49
CA LYS A 333 21.41 11.58 6.16
C LYS A 333 19.90 11.50 5.98
N LYS A 334 19.14 11.57 7.08
CA LYS A 334 17.70 11.34 7.15
C LYS A 334 17.26 9.98 6.62
N LEU A 335 18.08 8.95 6.85
CA LEU A 335 17.88 7.60 6.33
C LEU A 335 17.85 6.57 7.45
N TYR A 336 16.99 5.55 7.30
CA TYR A 336 17.09 4.36 8.12
C TYR A 336 18.26 3.49 7.65
N VAL A 337 18.92 2.81 8.58
CA VAL A 337 20.02 1.88 8.33
C VAL A 337 19.96 0.69 9.30
N ASN A 338 20.50 -0.46 8.89
CA ASN A 338 20.60 -1.62 9.78
C ASN A 338 21.51 -1.34 10.99
N GLN A 339 21.39 -2.18 12.03
CA GLN A 339 22.37 -2.19 13.12
C GLN A 339 23.79 -2.46 12.58
N PRO A 340 24.84 -1.87 13.17
CA PRO A 340 26.22 -2.12 12.79
C PRO A 340 26.55 -3.63 12.78
N GLY A 341 27.12 -4.10 11.67
CA GLY A 341 27.48 -5.51 11.47
C GLY A 341 26.29 -6.44 11.20
N VAL A 342 25.05 -5.94 11.15
CA VAL A 342 23.87 -6.72 10.77
C VAL A 342 23.53 -6.46 9.31
N ASN A 343 23.55 -7.50 8.49
CA ASN A 343 23.02 -7.45 7.14
C ASN A 343 21.66 -8.14 7.10
N ILE A 344 20.66 -7.52 6.47
CA ILE A 344 19.32 -8.07 6.30
C ILE A 344 19.01 -8.16 4.81
N SER A 345 18.46 -9.29 4.39
CA SER A 345 17.98 -9.54 3.04
C SER A 345 16.64 -10.27 3.08
N VAL A 346 15.99 -10.40 1.93
CA VAL A 346 14.75 -11.17 1.76
C VAL A 346 15.03 -12.63 1.38
N GLU A 347 14.09 -13.52 1.68
CA GLU A 347 14.22 -14.94 1.32
C GLU A 347 13.68 -15.24 -0.08
N GLU A 348 14.57 -15.66 -0.98
CA GLU A 348 14.24 -16.21 -2.31
C GLU A 348 13.29 -15.32 -3.15
N PHE A 349 13.69 -14.06 -3.39
CA PHE A 349 13.01 -13.20 -4.37
C PHE A 349 12.85 -13.92 -5.72
N GLY A 350 11.69 -13.78 -6.36
CA GLY A 350 11.33 -14.52 -7.57
C GLY A 350 10.52 -15.78 -7.29
N LYS A 351 10.60 -16.34 -6.07
CA LYS A 351 9.89 -17.55 -5.66
C LYS A 351 8.86 -17.29 -4.57
N LEU A 352 8.01 -18.27 -4.29
CA LEU A 352 6.92 -18.10 -3.34
C LEU A 352 7.36 -18.29 -1.89
N LYS A 353 8.48 -18.97 -1.63
CA LYS A 353 8.88 -19.37 -0.27
C LYS A 353 8.87 -18.21 0.73
N GLY A 354 9.43 -17.05 0.37
CA GLY A 354 9.51 -15.89 1.27
C GLY A 354 8.18 -15.24 1.62
N VAL A 355 7.10 -15.53 0.86
CA VAL A 355 5.79 -14.87 0.99
C VAL A 355 4.63 -15.85 1.20
N ARG A 356 4.85 -17.16 1.01
CA ARG A 356 3.81 -18.20 1.12
C ARG A 356 3.51 -18.52 2.58
N HIS A 357 4.55 -18.70 3.38
CA HIS A 357 4.49 -18.87 4.83
C HIS A 357 5.59 -18.04 5.49
N LEU A 358 5.37 -17.59 6.72
CA LEU A 358 6.36 -16.78 7.43
C LEU A 358 7.40 -17.64 8.17
N ASP A 359 7.18 -18.95 8.38
CA ASP A 359 8.18 -19.82 9.00
C ASP A 359 8.18 -21.26 8.48
N TYR A 360 9.36 -21.89 8.55
CA TYR A 360 9.65 -23.24 8.09
C TYR A 360 10.63 -23.92 9.05
N ILE A 361 10.34 -25.17 9.45
CA ILE A 361 11.26 -26.01 10.22
C ILE A 361 11.74 -27.14 9.33
N ARG A 362 13.06 -27.26 9.14
CA ARG A 362 13.67 -28.25 8.23
C ARG A 362 13.05 -28.20 6.82
N ASN A 363 12.80 -26.97 6.34
CA ASN A 363 12.14 -26.68 5.07
C ASN A 363 10.66 -27.11 4.97
N THR A 364 10.04 -27.54 6.07
CA THR A 364 8.59 -27.82 6.15
C THR A 364 7.86 -26.58 6.66
N ALA A 365 6.91 -26.08 5.88
CA ALA A 365 6.12 -24.90 6.20
C ALA A 365 5.26 -25.09 7.46
N ILE A 366 5.18 -24.06 8.30
CA ILE A 366 4.35 -24.09 9.50
C ILE A 366 2.96 -23.54 9.18
N ALA A 367 1.93 -24.39 9.24
CA ALA A 367 0.57 -24.06 8.80
C ALA A 367 -0.05 -22.81 9.46
N ILE A 368 0.26 -22.51 10.72
CA ILE A 368 -0.26 -21.31 11.41
C ILE A 368 0.39 -20.00 10.92
N THR A 369 1.47 -20.08 10.13
CA THR A 369 2.20 -18.92 9.58
C THR A 369 1.87 -18.68 8.11
N ARG A 370 0.77 -19.24 7.60
CA ARG A 370 0.31 -19.03 6.23
C ARG A 370 0.06 -17.54 5.96
N TYR A 371 0.62 -17.06 4.85
CA TYR A 371 0.35 -15.72 4.35
C TYR A 371 -0.33 -15.82 2.99
N TYR A 372 0.42 -15.79 1.87
CA TYR A 372 -0.15 -15.99 0.53
C TYR A 372 -0.48 -17.43 0.17
N HIS A 373 -0.39 -18.39 1.10
CA HIS A 373 -0.54 -19.81 0.78
C HIS A 373 -1.82 -20.14 0.01
N ILE A 374 -2.98 -19.63 0.43
CA ILE A 374 -4.27 -19.95 -0.21
C ILE A 374 -4.35 -19.33 -1.59
N LEU A 375 -4.05 -18.03 -1.72
CA LEU A 375 -4.02 -17.33 -2.99
C LEU A 375 -3.04 -17.99 -3.97
N ALA A 376 -1.79 -18.19 -3.57
CA ALA A 376 -0.79 -18.83 -4.43
C ALA A 376 -1.19 -20.27 -4.81
N SER A 377 -1.87 -21.01 -3.92
CA SER A 377 -2.37 -22.36 -4.24
C SER A 377 -3.50 -22.34 -5.27
N GLN A 378 -4.32 -21.28 -5.29
CA GLN A 378 -5.33 -21.09 -6.33
C GLN A 378 -4.68 -20.98 -7.71
N PHE A 379 -3.61 -20.21 -7.83
CA PHE A 379 -2.85 -20.10 -9.08
C PHE A 379 -2.15 -21.40 -9.46
N THR A 380 -1.38 -22.02 -8.55
CA THR A 380 -0.60 -23.22 -8.87
C THR A 380 -1.48 -24.41 -9.22
N SER A 381 -2.65 -24.55 -8.57
CA SER A 381 -3.64 -25.59 -8.92
C SER A 381 -4.27 -25.38 -10.30
N ASN A 382 -4.14 -24.17 -10.87
CA ASN A 382 -4.61 -23.81 -12.20
C ASN A 382 -3.46 -23.66 -13.22
N GLY A 383 -2.36 -24.41 -13.01
CA GLY A 383 -1.26 -24.55 -13.97
C GLY A 383 -0.21 -23.44 -13.92
N TYR A 384 -0.25 -22.54 -12.92
CA TYR A 384 0.85 -21.59 -12.73
C TYR A 384 2.09 -22.27 -12.15
N VAL A 385 3.26 -21.87 -12.64
CA VAL A 385 4.56 -22.41 -12.24
C VAL A 385 5.30 -21.38 -11.39
N GLU A 386 5.72 -21.78 -10.20
CA GLU A 386 6.50 -20.94 -9.28
C GLU A 386 7.83 -20.51 -9.88
N GLY A 387 8.16 -19.22 -9.79
CA GLY A 387 9.38 -18.67 -10.37
C GLY A 387 9.31 -18.41 -11.88
N GLU A 388 8.16 -18.71 -12.49
CA GLU A 388 7.92 -18.46 -13.90
C GLU A 388 6.65 -17.64 -14.12
N SER A 389 5.47 -18.20 -13.89
CA SER A 389 4.20 -17.48 -14.08
C SER A 389 3.59 -16.96 -12.79
N ILE A 390 4.03 -17.46 -11.63
CA ILE A 390 3.71 -16.86 -10.33
C ILE A 390 4.98 -16.60 -9.53
N ILE A 391 5.13 -15.36 -9.05
CA ILE A 391 6.34 -14.84 -8.46
C ILE A 391 6.02 -14.24 -7.08
N GLY A 392 6.81 -14.60 -6.07
CA GLY A 392 6.85 -13.85 -4.83
C GLY A 392 7.88 -12.72 -4.94
N ALA A 393 7.48 -11.51 -4.60
CA ALA A 393 8.35 -10.34 -4.55
C ALA A 393 8.42 -9.80 -3.11
N PRO A 394 9.12 -10.51 -2.20
CA PRO A 394 9.39 -9.98 -0.88
C PRO A 394 10.34 -8.78 -0.98
N TYR A 395 10.11 -7.78 -0.14
CA TYR A 395 10.99 -6.63 0.06
C TYR A 395 11.22 -6.44 1.56
N ASP A 396 12.15 -5.57 1.93
CA ASP A 396 12.41 -5.25 3.33
C ASP A 396 11.36 -4.26 3.84
N TRP A 397 10.26 -4.83 4.33
CA TRP A 397 9.09 -4.09 4.83
C TRP A 397 9.38 -3.20 6.04
N ARG A 398 10.60 -3.20 6.60
CA ARG A 398 10.98 -2.31 7.70
C ARG A 398 11.27 -0.89 7.22
N TYR A 399 11.76 -0.74 6.00
CA TYR A 399 12.11 0.55 5.42
C TYR A 399 10.87 1.31 4.94
N PRO A 400 10.90 2.65 4.98
CA PRO A 400 9.85 3.47 4.35
C PRO A 400 9.88 3.29 2.84
N LEU A 401 8.78 3.66 2.16
CA LEU A 401 8.61 3.49 0.71
C LEU A 401 9.76 4.12 -0.10
N ASN A 402 10.15 5.35 0.26
CA ASN A 402 11.21 6.09 -0.42
C ASN A 402 12.62 5.47 -0.30
N GLN A 403 12.81 4.45 0.54
CA GLN A 403 14.10 3.75 0.70
C GLN A 403 14.06 2.29 0.21
N GLN A 404 13.02 1.89 -0.50
CA GLN A 404 12.91 0.53 -1.03
C GLN A 404 13.79 0.32 -2.28
N ASP A 405 14.20 -0.93 -2.50
CA ASP A 405 14.94 -1.33 -3.72
C ASP A 405 13.98 -1.59 -4.89
N TYR A 406 13.57 -0.52 -5.56
CA TYR A 406 12.72 -0.61 -6.75
C TYR A 406 13.46 -1.03 -8.02
N ASP A 407 14.79 -0.84 -8.08
CA ASP A 407 15.60 -1.20 -9.24
C ASP A 407 15.61 -2.72 -9.47
N THR A 408 15.82 -3.50 -8.39
CA THR A 408 15.72 -4.96 -8.45
C THR A 408 14.33 -5.41 -8.91
N PHE A 409 13.27 -4.76 -8.42
CA PHE A 409 11.89 -5.07 -8.80
C PHE A 409 11.62 -4.78 -10.28
N LYS A 410 11.98 -3.58 -10.75
CA LYS A 410 11.84 -3.14 -12.15
C LYS A 410 12.58 -4.08 -13.11
N LYS A 411 13.87 -4.32 -12.85
CA LYS A 411 14.71 -5.20 -13.68
C LYS A 411 14.19 -6.63 -13.73
N HIS A 412 13.62 -7.14 -12.64
CA HIS A 412 13.04 -8.47 -12.64
C HIS A 412 11.75 -8.54 -13.48
N ILE A 413 10.90 -7.51 -13.46
CA ILE A 413 9.73 -7.43 -14.33
C ILE A 413 10.16 -7.43 -15.80
N GLU A 414 11.11 -6.60 -16.17
CA GLU A 414 11.66 -6.52 -17.53
C GLU A 414 12.25 -7.87 -17.97
N HIS A 415 13.04 -8.52 -17.10
CA HIS A 415 13.60 -9.84 -17.37
C HIS A 415 12.52 -10.89 -17.62
N MET A 416 11.48 -10.93 -16.78
CA MET A 416 10.41 -11.91 -16.90
C MET A 416 9.52 -11.65 -18.12
N TYR A 417 9.32 -10.39 -18.49
CA TYR A 417 8.64 -10.00 -19.72
C TYR A 417 9.38 -10.59 -20.93
N GLU A 418 10.69 -10.35 -21.07
CA GLU A 418 11.47 -10.90 -22.19
C GLU A 418 11.52 -12.43 -22.16
N LYS A 419 11.84 -13.01 -21.00
CA LYS A 419 11.96 -14.47 -20.82
C LYS A 419 10.67 -15.21 -21.17
N ARG A 420 9.50 -14.59 -20.96
CA ARG A 420 8.20 -15.23 -21.21
C ARG A 420 7.59 -14.85 -22.56
N ASN A 421 8.38 -14.38 -23.51
CA ASN A 421 7.92 -13.94 -24.83
C ASN A 421 6.96 -12.74 -24.72
N LYS A 422 7.37 -11.68 -24.03
CA LYS A 422 6.67 -10.39 -23.95
C LYS A 422 5.28 -10.45 -23.29
N ILE A 423 5.10 -11.33 -22.29
CA ILE A 423 3.86 -11.33 -21.50
C ILE A 423 3.95 -10.22 -20.45
N LYS A 424 2.99 -9.30 -20.48
CA LYS A 424 2.76 -8.32 -19.41
C LYS A 424 2.51 -9.01 -18.06
N VAL A 425 2.70 -8.28 -16.97
CA VAL A 425 2.62 -8.83 -15.61
C VAL A 425 1.44 -8.25 -14.82
N ASN A 426 0.81 -9.06 -13.99
CA ASN A 426 -0.14 -8.61 -12.97
C ASN A 426 0.61 -8.34 -11.67
N LEU A 427 0.27 -7.24 -11.00
CA LEU A 427 0.81 -6.90 -9.69
C LEU A 427 -0.28 -7.04 -8.63
N ILE A 428 -0.08 -7.90 -7.63
CA ILE A 428 -1.03 -8.09 -6.52
C ILE A 428 -0.33 -7.68 -5.22
N GLY A 429 -0.82 -6.61 -4.61
CA GLY A 429 -0.27 -6.07 -3.36
C GLY A 429 -1.27 -6.16 -2.23
N HIS A 430 -0.90 -6.81 -1.13
CA HIS A 430 -1.70 -6.82 0.09
C HIS A 430 -1.19 -5.80 1.10
N SER A 431 -2.09 -5.03 1.69
CA SER A 431 -1.77 -4.06 2.74
C SER A 431 -0.66 -3.10 2.27
N PHE A 432 0.45 -2.99 3.01
CA PHE A 432 1.61 -2.17 2.63
C PHE A 432 2.22 -2.55 1.27
N GLY A 433 2.06 -3.80 0.79
CA GLY A 433 2.49 -4.21 -0.54
C GLY A 433 1.73 -3.50 -1.66
N GLY A 434 0.50 -3.05 -1.40
CA GLY A 434 -0.22 -2.17 -2.31
C GLY A 434 0.38 -0.76 -2.35
N LEU A 435 0.80 -0.21 -1.20
CA LEU A 435 1.48 1.09 -1.16
C LEU A 435 2.85 1.03 -1.85
N PHE A 436 3.56 -0.09 -1.72
CA PHE A 436 4.79 -0.34 -2.50
C PHE A 436 4.53 -0.24 -4.00
N ILE A 437 3.49 -0.92 -4.49
CA ILE A 437 3.12 -0.89 -5.92
C ILE A 437 2.73 0.53 -6.34
N ASN A 438 1.90 1.22 -5.55
CA ASN A 438 1.48 2.59 -5.86
C ASN A 438 2.69 3.53 -5.97
N PHE A 439 3.59 3.52 -4.98
CA PHE A 439 4.81 4.34 -5.01
C PHE A 439 5.70 4.00 -6.22
N PHE A 440 5.85 2.71 -6.53
CA PHE A 440 6.58 2.28 -7.72
C PHE A 440 5.99 2.87 -9.01
N LEU A 441 4.67 2.78 -9.17
CA LEU A 441 3.96 3.21 -10.39
C LEU A 441 3.83 4.72 -10.54
N SER A 442 3.86 5.48 -9.44
CA SER A 442 3.74 6.94 -9.45
C SER A 442 5.07 7.67 -9.50
N ARG A 443 6.16 7.06 -9.00
CA ARG A 443 7.44 7.76 -8.81
C ARG A 443 8.65 7.10 -9.46
N ILE A 444 8.57 5.82 -9.83
CA ILE A 444 9.74 5.07 -10.32
C ILE A 444 9.65 4.74 -11.81
N VAL A 445 8.43 4.55 -12.33
CA VAL A 445 8.20 4.18 -13.73
C VAL A 445 7.23 5.13 -14.42
N ASN A 446 7.53 5.47 -15.67
CA ASN A 446 6.71 6.31 -16.53
C ASN A 446 5.55 5.52 -17.17
N LYS A 447 4.67 6.23 -17.88
CA LYS A 447 3.45 5.67 -18.48
C LYS A 447 3.75 4.64 -19.56
N GLU A 448 4.77 4.87 -20.39
CA GLU A 448 5.21 3.96 -21.46
C GLU A 448 5.68 2.63 -20.88
N TRP A 449 6.47 2.68 -19.80
CA TRP A 449 6.92 1.48 -19.10
C TRP A 449 5.72 0.72 -18.52
N LYS A 450 4.79 1.41 -17.87
CA LYS A 450 3.57 0.80 -17.31
C LYS A 450 2.78 0.06 -18.39
N GLN A 451 2.48 0.72 -19.51
CA GLN A 451 1.74 0.14 -20.63
C GLN A 451 2.45 -1.06 -21.28
N LYS A 452 3.78 -1.01 -21.38
CA LYS A 452 4.59 -2.08 -21.97
C LYS A 452 4.64 -3.33 -21.08
N TYR A 453 4.80 -3.15 -19.78
CA TYR A 453 5.14 -4.25 -18.87
C TYR A 453 4.00 -4.72 -17.97
N ILE A 454 3.00 -3.88 -17.68
CA ILE A 454 1.95 -4.17 -16.69
C ILE A 454 0.60 -4.45 -17.39
N ASN A 455 -0.06 -5.54 -16.99
CA ASN A 455 -1.37 -5.93 -17.50
C ASN A 455 -2.51 -5.39 -16.61
N ASN A 456 -2.38 -5.57 -15.29
CA ASN A 456 -3.29 -5.01 -14.31
C ASN A 456 -2.67 -4.97 -12.91
N ILE A 457 -3.31 -4.20 -12.03
CA ILE A 457 -2.95 -4.06 -10.63
C ILE A 457 -4.13 -4.48 -9.77
N ILE A 458 -3.88 -5.27 -8.74
CA ILE A 458 -4.88 -5.71 -7.76
C ILE A 458 -4.42 -5.29 -6.38
N TYR A 459 -5.09 -4.28 -5.82
CA TYR A 459 -4.86 -3.85 -4.44
C TYR A 459 -5.76 -4.64 -3.50
N MET A 460 -5.14 -5.31 -2.52
CA MET A 460 -5.82 -6.14 -1.52
C MET A 460 -5.73 -5.50 -0.13
N SER A 461 -6.85 -5.02 0.41
CA SER A 461 -6.94 -4.37 1.73
C SER A 461 -5.83 -3.33 1.97
N CYS A 462 -5.60 -2.46 0.99
CA CYS A 462 -4.52 -1.48 1.04
C CYS A 462 -4.92 -0.24 1.86
N PRO A 463 -4.11 0.19 2.84
CA PRO A 463 -4.41 1.34 3.71
C PRO A 463 -3.97 2.67 3.07
N PHE A 464 -4.57 3.04 1.94
CA PHE A 464 -4.17 4.26 1.20
C PHE A 464 -4.29 5.55 2.03
N LYS A 465 -5.28 5.64 2.93
CA LYS A 465 -5.41 6.76 3.88
C LYS A 465 -4.81 6.48 5.27
N GLY A 466 -4.01 5.43 5.42
CA GLY A 466 -3.39 5.06 6.70
C GLY A 466 -4.35 4.43 7.72
N THR A 467 -3.89 4.31 8.98
CA THR A 467 -4.67 3.74 10.10
C THR A 467 -4.30 4.35 11.45
N VAL A 468 -5.31 4.62 12.29
CA VAL A 468 -5.12 5.08 13.69
C VAL A 468 -4.38 4.04 14.54
N LYS A 469 -4.38 2.78 14.13
CA LYS A 469 -3.57 1.73 14.77
C LYS A 469 -2.07 2.06 14.76
N THR A 470 -1.60 2.77 13.73
CA THR A 470 -0.22 3.28 13.60
C THR A 470 0.04 4.39 14.60
N VAL A 471 -0.89 5.35 14.76
CA VAL A 471 -0.81 6.41 15.77
C VAL A 471 -0.66 5.81 17.17
N ARG A 472 -1.47 4.80 17.49
CA ARG A 472 -1.38 4.04 18.75
C ARG A 472 0.01 3.39 18.91
N ALA A 473 0.55 2.82 17.84
CA ALA A 473 1.85 2.15 17.86
C ALA A 473 3.02 3.11 18.12
N LEU A 474 3.00 4.32 17.55
CA LEU A 474 4.05 5.32 17.73
C LEU A 474 4.04 5.95 19.14
N LEU A 475 2.85 6.23 19.68
CA LEU A 475 2.72 6.91 20.98
C LEU A 475 2.88 5.97 22.18
N HIS A 476 2.23 4.80 22.14
CA HIS A 476 2.17 3.86 23.27
C HIS A 476 2.95 2.56 23.04
N GLY A 477 3.13 2.16 21.77
CA GLY A 477 3.41 0.77 21.42
C GLY A 477 2.10 -0.01 21.22
N ASN A 478 2.13 -1.08 20.43
CA ASN A 478 0.92 -1.83 20.11
C ASN A 478 1.15 -3.35 20.22
N ARG A 479 0.52 -4.00 21.22
CA ARG A 479 0.57 -5.47 21.43
C ARG A 479 0.09 -6.27 20.22
N ASP A 480 -0.87 -5.71 19.48
CA ASP A 480 -1.56 -6.43 18.40
C ASP A 480 -0.77 -6.41 17.09
N PHE A 481 0.22 -5.54 16.97
CA PHE A 481 1.01 -5.36 15.74
C PHE A 481 1.84 -6.61 15.38
N ILE A 482 2.25 -7.39 16.39
CA ILE A 482 2.82 -8.74 16.23
C ILE A 482 2.01 -9.69 17.13
N SER A 483 0.74 -9.90 16.78
CA SER A 483 -0.12 -10.87 17.47
C SER A 483 -0.37 -12.11 16.63
N PHE A 484 -0.08 -13.28 17.19
CA PHE A 484 -0.37 -14.57 16.56
C PHE A 484 -1.52 -15.23 17.29
N LYS A 485 -2.61 -15.52 16.58
CA LYS A 485 -3.65 -16.42 17.08
C LYS A 485 -3.13 -17.86 16.94
N LEU A 486 -2.63 -18.43 18.04
CA LEU A 486 -2.23 -19.85 18.10
C LEU A 486 -3.46 -20.78 18.08
N SER A 487 -4.62 -20.28 18.54
CA SER A 487 -5.93 -20.92 18.43
C SER A 487 -7.05 -19.89 18.62
N LYS A 488 -8.33 -20.30 18.48
CA LYS A 488 -9.49 -19.44 18.80
C LYS A 488 -9.46 -18.88 20.25
N LEU A 489 -8.70 -19.51 21.15
CA LEU A 489 -8.71 -19.20 22.59
C LEU A 489 -7.39 -18.61 23.10
N ILE A 490 -6.33 -18.62 22.28
CA ILE A 490 -4.98 -18.26 22.70
C ILE A 490 -4.34 -17.36 21.64
N SER A 491 -4.06 -16.12 22.03
CA SER A 491 -3.20 -15.20 21.29
C SER A 491 -1.86 -15.02 22.01
N PHE A 492 -0.79 -14.96 21.23
CA PHE A 492 0.53 -14.60 21.68
C PHE A 492 0.83 -13.18 21.23
N SER A 493 1.26 -12.33 22.15
CA SER A 493 1.65 -10.94 21.89
C SER A 493 2.96 -10.62 22.60
N VAL A 494 3.71 -9.70 21.98
CA VAL A 494 4.94 -9.12 22.52
C VAL A 494 4.57 -7.93 23.43
N SER A 495 5.35 -7.70 24.50
CA SER A 495 5.11 -6.61 25.47
C SER A 495 5.11 -5.20 24.85
N ASP A 496 4.34 -4.26 25.41
CA ASP A 496 4.14 -2.89 24.90
C ASP A 496 5.41 -2.09 24.66
N GLY A 497 6.28 -2.00 25.68
CA GLY A 497 7.50 -1.21 25.59
C GLY A 497 8.44 -1.72 24.50
N MET A 498 8.45 -3.04 24.26
CA MET A 498 9.23 -3.65 23.19
C MET A 498 8.60 -3.39 21.83
N MET A 499 7.27 -3.51 21.72
CA MET A 499 6.54 -3.15 20.50
C MET A 499 6.66 -1.66 20.15
N LYS A 500 6.72 -0.77 21.15
CA LYS A 500 7.01 0.66 20.98
C LYS A 500 8.41 0.88 20.42
N ALA A 501 9.42 0.25 21.01
CA ALA A 501 10.81 0.39 20.56
C ALA A 501 11.01 -0.09 19.11
N ILE A 502 10.29 -1.14 18.70
CA ILE A 502 10.34 -1.68 17.34
C ILE A 502 9.55 -0.80 16.39
N GLY A 503 8.33 -0.41 16.76
CA GLY A 503 7.51 0.48 15.94
C GLY A 503 8.25 1.77 15.60
N ASN A 504 8.89 2.38 16.60
CA ASN A 504 9.68 3.61 16.43
C ASN A 504 10.95 3.45 15.58
N SER A 505 11.33 2.20 15.28
CA SER A 505 12.49 1.84 14.47
C SER A 505 12.14 1.28 13.09
N ILE A 506 10.86 1.15 12.77
CA ILE A 506 10.39 0.68 11.47
C ILE A 506 9.90 1.92 10.71
N GLY A 507 10.59 2.29 9.63
CA GLY A 507 10.24 3.47 8.84
C GLY A 507 8.93 3.33 8.08
N SER A 508 8.55 2.11 7.66
CA SER A 508 7.26 1.88 6.97
C SER A 508 6.02 2.23 7.82
N LEU A 509 6.15 2.40 9.14
CA LEU A 509 5.04 2.91 9.94
C LEU A 509 4.67 4.34 9.57
N PHE A 510 5.64 5.17 9.19
CA PHE A 510 5.37 6.56 8.83
C PHE A 510 4.56 6.66 7.52
N ASP A 511 4.66 5.67 6.64
CA ASP A 511 3.83 5.54 5.45
C ASP A 511 2.41 5.02 5.73
N LEU A 512 2.15 4.52 6.95
CA LEU A 512 0.85 3.99 7.39
C LEU A 512 0.11 4.94 8.33
N ILE A 513 0.62 6.15 8.51
CA ILE A 513 -0.03 7.21 9.30
C ILE A 513 -1.27 7.71 8.55
N PRO A 514 -2.39 7.97 9.26
CA PRO A 514 -3.51 8.69 8.69
C PRO A 514 -3.17 10.18 8.66
N TYR A 515 -2.54 10.63 7.58
CA TYR A 515 -2.24 12.05 7.36
C TYR A 515 -3.53 12.84 7.11
N ARG A 516 -3.54 14.12 7.51
CA ARG A 516 -4.72 14.99 7.39
C ARG A 516 -5.13 15.18 5.94
N GLU A 517 -4.16 15.23 5.05
CA GLU A 517 -4.24 15.46 3.61
C GLU A 517 -5.07 14.38 2.90
N TYR A 518 -5.16 13.18 3.47
CA TYR A 518 -5.94 12.09 2.88
C TYR A 518 -7.45 12.19 3.15
N TYR A 519 -7.85 12.99 4.14
CA TYR A 519 -9.23 13.04 4.61
C TYR A 519 -9.86 14.38 4.24
N GLU A 520 -11.15 14.37 3.92
CA GLU A 520 -11.91 15.59 3.66
C GLU A 520 -12.07 16.41 4.96
N TYR A 521 -12.41 15.72 6.04
CA TYR A 521 -12.66 16.31 7.36
C TYR A 521 -11.53 16.02 8.36
N ASP A 522 -11.24 16.99 9.22
CA ASP A 522 -10.25 16.85 10.29
C ASP A 522 -10.82 16.04 11.47
N GLN A 523 -10.57 14.72 11.45
CA GLN A 523 -11.10 13.79 12.45
C GLN A 523 -10.38 13.92 13.78
N VAL A 524 -11.13 13.87 14.89
CA VAL A 524 -10.61 13.68 16.24
C VAL A 524 -10.08 12.24 16.36
N VAL A 525 -8.79 12.11 16.64
CA VAL A 525 -8.10 10.81 16.73
C VAL A 525 -7.56 10.52 18.13
N ILE A 526 -7.32 11.54 18.96
CA ILE A 526 -6.87 11.38 20.34
C ILE A 526 -7.62 12.33 21.27
N ILE A 527 -8.07 11.81 22.40
CA ILE A 527 -8.59 12.60 23.52
C ILE A 527 -7.79 12.24 24.77
N ILE A 528 -7.43 13.25 25.56
CA ILE A 528 -6.71 13.07 26.82
C ILE A 528 -7.50 13.73 27.94
N ASN A 529 -7.83 12.96 28.97
CA ASN A 529 -8.40 13.48 30.21
C ASN A 529 -7.32 14.24 31.01
N ILE A 530 -7.61 15.48 31.35
CA ILE A 530 -6.73 16.34 32.17
C ILE A 530 -7.29 16.58 33.59
N ASN A 531 -8.39 15.92 33.96
CA ASN A 531 -8.85 15.90 35.34
C ASN A 531 -7.97 14.98 36.20
N ASP A 532 -7.84 15.28 37.49
CA ASP A 532 -7.10 14.44 38.45
C ASP A 532 -7.68 13.03 38.62
N LYS A 533 -8.97 12.87 38.30
CA LYS A 533 -9.72 11.61 38.46
C LYS A 533 -9.99 10.98 37.08
N PRO A 534 -9.86 9.64 36.97
CA PRO A 534 -10.28 8.92 35.77
C PRO A 534 -11.77 9.14 35.47
N ILE A 535 -12.11 9.22 34.19
CA ILE A 535 -13.48 9.34 33.71
C ILE A 535 -14.08 7.93 33.58
N ASN A 536 -15.32 7.76 34.02
CA ASN A 536 -16.03 6.49 33.85
C ASN A 536 -16.23 6.17 32.36
N GLU A 537 -15.94 4.93 31.95
CA GLU A 537 -16.00 4.51 30.54
C GLU A 537 -17.38 4.70 29.91
N LYS A 538 -18.48 4.49 30.66
CA LYS A 538 -19.85 4.70 30.15
C LYS A 538 -20.15 6.18 29.92
N VAL A 539 -19.63 7.04 30.78
CA VAL A 539 -19.74 8.49 30.61
C VAL A 539 -18.98 8.92 29.36
N MET A 540 -17.73 8.49 29.23
CA MET A 540 -16.93 8.83 28.05
C MET A 540 -17.53 8.26 26.75
N GLN A 541 -18.08 7.05 26.79
CA GLN A 541 -18.83 6.47 25.67
C GLN A 541 -20.04 7.35 25.29
N SER A 542 -20.81 7.84 26.25
CA SER A 542 -21.93 8.76 25.97
C SER A 542 -21.46 10.07 25.34
N VAL A 543 -20.31 10.60 25.78
CA VAL A 543 -19.71 11.81 25.19
C VAL A 543 -19.31 11.57 23.73
N ILE A 544 -18.62 10.46 23.45
CA ILE A 544 -18.21 10.10 22.08
C ILE A 544 -19.41 9.83 21.19
N THR A 545 -20.45 9.17 21.71
CA THR A 545 -21.71 8.98 21.00
C THR A 545 -22.36 10.31 20.62
N ARG A 546 -22.31 11.32 21.49
CA ARG A 546 -22.92 12.63 21.25
C ARG A 546 -22.08 13.51 20.32
N CYS A 547 -20.77 13.54 20.52
CA CYS A 547 -19.87 14.45 19.81
C CYS A 547 -19.37 13.88 18.47
N GLY A 548 -19.28 12.56 18.32
CA GLY A 548 -18.69 11.92 17.15
C GLY A 548 -17.21 12.29 16.97
N ILE A 549 -16.63 11.99 15.80
CA ILE A 549 -15.21 12.30 15.52
C ILE A 549 -15.01 13.57 14.69
N TYR A 550 -16.08 14.24 14.29
CA TYR A 550 -16.00 15.43 13.42
C TYR A 550 -16.29 16.75 14.16
N ASN A 551 -16.65 16.70 15.45
CA ASN A 551 -16.98 17.88 16.24
C ASN A 551 -16.02 18.04 17.41
N LYS A 552 -14.84 18.61 17.14
CA LYS A 552 -13.82 18.94 18.14
C LYS A 552 -14.36 19.86 19.24
N GLU A 553 -15.13 20.87 18.86
CA GLU A 553 -15.70 21.86 19.78
C GLU A 553 -16.67 21.26 20.80
N CYS A 554 -17.39 20.19 20.45
CA CYS A 554 -18.25 19.47 21.40
C CYS A 554 -17.49 18.86 22.58
N TYR A 555 -16.21 18.54 22.40
CA TYR A 555 -15.35 18.03 23.47
C TYR A 555 -14.71 19.17 24.28
N LEU A 556 -14.30 20.25 23.63
CA LEU A 556 -13.61 21.37 24.27
C LEU A 556 -14.54 22.26 25.09
N ASN A 557 -15.77 22.49 24.62
CA ASN A 557 -16.74 23.39 25.26
C ASN A 557 -17.48 22.75 26.46
N ARG A 558 -17.01 21.61 26.95
CA ARG A 558 -17.61 20.91 28.08
C ARG A 558 -17.20 21.54 29.41
N THR A 559 -18.16 21.66 30.31
CA THR A 559 -17.93 22.17 31.68
C THR A 559 -17.81 21.04 32.72
N ASP A 560 -18.29 19.84 32.40
CA ASP A 560 -18.35 18.69 33.31
C ASP A 560 -17.05 17.87 33.33
N ILE A 561 -16.32 17.85 32.22
CA ILE A 561 -15.02 17.17 32.06
C ILE A 561 -14.07 18.08 31.29
N LYS A 562 -12.79 18.10 31.68
CA LYS A 562 -11.76 18.85 30.96
C LYS A 562 -10.95 17.87 30.11
N LEU A 563 -10.90 18.15 28.82
CA LEU A 563 -10.27 17.29 27.82
C LEU A 563 -9.28 18.09 26.98
N LYS A 564 -8.15 17.46 26.63
CA LYS A 564 -7.34 17.86 25.46
C LYS A 564 -7.74 16.99 24.27
N VAL A 565 -7.83 17.59 23.10
CA VAL A 565 -8.37 16.96 21.90
C VAL A 565 -7.40 17.20 20.74
N TYR A 566 -6.95 16.11 20.14
CA TYR A 566 -6.07 16.13 18.96
C TYR A 566 -6.76 15.48 17.78
N THR A 567 -6.59 16.11 16.63
CA THR A 567 -7.15 15.71 15.35
C THR A 567 -6.05 15.20 14.42
N LEU A 568 -6.44 14.76 13.21
CA LEU A 568 -5.48 14.38 12.17
C LEU A 568 -4.44 15.48 11.92
N SER A 569 -4.85 16.74 12.03
CA SER A 569 -3.99 17.90 11.77
C SER A 569 -2.90 18.15 12.82
N ASN A 570 -3.05 17.67 14.06
CA ASN A 570 -2.14 18.08 15.13
C ASN A 570 -1.74 16.97 16.13
N TRP A 571 -2.20 15.73 15.96
CA TRP A 571 -1.81 14.65 16.87
C TRP A 571 -0.30 14.40 16.87
N HIS A 572 0.41 14.69 15.77
CA HIS A 572 1.85 14.50 15.65
C HIS A 572 2.65 15.39 16.63
N GLU A 573 2.04 16.43 17.21
CA GLU A 573 2.65 17.24 18.27
C GLU A 573 2.98 16.42 19.54
N LEU A 574 2.25 15.32 19.75
CA LEU A 574 2.45 14.38 20.86
C LEU A 574 3.65 13.43 20.67
N LEU A 575 4.22 13.39 19.47
CA LEU A 575 5.41 12.57 19.19
C LEU A 575 6.61 13.09 19.99
N SER A 576 7.53 12.19 20.36
CA SER A 576 8.84 12.60 20.84
C SER A 576 9.63 13.28 19.72
N GLU A 577 10.61 14.13 20.05
CA GLU A 577 11.40 14.87 19.05
C GLU A 577 12.03 13.97 17.97
N ASP A 578 12.60 12.81 18.33
CA ASP A 578 13.12 11.81 17.38
C ASP A 578 12.05 11.28 16.41
N LEU A 579 10.80 11.16 16.85
CA LEU A 579 9.70 10.69 16.01
C LEU A 579 9.11 11.82 15.16
N LYS A 580 9.09 13.05 15.68
CA LYS A 580 8.71 14.24 14.90
C LYS A 580 9.64 14.43 13.72
N GLU A 581 10.95 14.30 13.93
CA GLU A 581 11.93 14.39 12.85
C GLU A 581 11.64 13.40 11.72
N LYS A 582 11.41 12.13 12.06
CA LYS A 582 11.04 11.07 11.09
C LYS A 582 9.71 11.33 10.40
N TYR A 583 8.72 11.84 11.15
CA TYR A 583 7.42 12.25 10.60
C TYR A 583 7.59 13.33 9.54
N TYR A 584 8.28 14.42 9.87
CA TYR A 584 8.50 15.52 8.93
C TYR A 584 9.36 15.11 7.74
N ASN A 585 10.33 14.21 7.93
CA ASN A 585 11.11 13.65 6.85
C ASN A 585 10.29 12.79 5.88
N ASN A 586 9.18 12.21 6.33
CA ASN A 586 8.32 11.37 5.49
C ASN A 586 7.31 12.17 4.66
N LEU A 587 6.98 13.42 5.05
CA LEU A 587 5.95 14.23 4.41
C LEU A 587 6.08 14.37 2.88
N PRO A 588 7.28 14.54 2.28
CA PRO A 588 7.41 14.65 0.81
C PRO A 588 6.98 13.39 0.02
N TYR A 589 6.77 12.27 0.72
CA TYR A 589 6.54 10.95 0.14
C TYR A 589 5.12 10.42 0.41
N ILE A 590 4.24 11.24 0.99
CA ILE A 590 2.91 10.79 1.43
C ILE A 590 1.88 10.78 0.30
N ASP A 591 2.10 11.49 -0.80
CA ASP A 591 1.12 11.56 -1.88
C ASP A 591 0.86 10.17 -2.49
N ARG A 592 -0.43 9.88 -2.68
CA ARG A 592 -0.92 8.62 -3.25
C ARG A 592 -1.20 8.74 -4.74
N HIS A 593 -1.25 9.96 -5.28
CA HIS A 593 -1.52 10.23 -6.69
C HIS A 593 -2.81 9.52 -7.17
N PHE A 594 -3.93 9.75 -6.47
CA PHE A 594 -5.21 9.13 -6.83
C PHE A 594 -5.65 9.51 -8.25
N ASP A 595 -5.43 10.76 -8.64
CA ASP A 595 -5.87 11.29 -9.93
C ASP A 595 -4.93 10.95 -11.10
N MET A 596 -3.76 10.36 -10.83
CA MET A 596 -2.79 10.01 -11.86
C MET A 596 -3.30 8.89 -12.78
N ASP A 597 -3.27 9.14 -14.09
CA ASP A 597 -3.49 8.10 -15.09
C ASP A 597 -2.25 7.18 -15.21
N HIS A 598 -2.36 5.99 -14.65
CA HIS A 598 -1.37 4.94 -14.77
C HIS A 598 -1.41 4.22 -16.13
N GLY A 599 -2.45 4.42 -16.95
CA GLY A 599 -2.65 3.75 -18.24
C GLY A 599 -2.90 2.24 -18.13
N VAL A 600 -3.16 1.74 -16.92
CA VAL A 600 -3.37 0.31 -16.64
C VAL A 600 -4.51 0.12 -15.62
N PRO A 601 -5.34 -0.91 -15.79
CA PRO A 601 -6.52 -1.08 -14.95
C PRO A 601 -6.18 -1.48 -13.52
N ILE A 602 -6.83 -0.81 -12.57
CA ILE A 602 -6.71 -1.04 -11.14
C ILE A 602 -7.96 -1.74 -10.62
N TYR A 603 -7.75 -2.82 -9.87
CA TYR A 603 -8.81 -3.59 -9.22
C TYR A 603 -8.65 -3.49 -7.70
N CYS A 604 -9.73 -3.09 -7.03
CA CYS A 604 -9.75 -2.87 -5.59
C CYS A 604 -10.50 -4.00 -4.90
N VAL A 605 -9.81 -4.74 -4.04
CA VAL A 605 -10.37 -5.85 -3.28
C VAL A 605 -10.09 -5.64 -1.81
N HIS A 606 -11.10 -5.55 -0.98
CA HIS A 606 -10.90 -5.43 0.46
C HIS A 606 -12.02 -6.16 1.19
N SER A 607 -11.93 -6.19 2.52
CA SER A 607 -12.94 -6.79 3.36
C SER A 607 -13.34 -5.89 4.51
N THR A 608 -14.50 -6.19 5.10
CA THR A 608 -14.98 -5.56 6.33
C THR A 608 -15.44 -6.62 7.32
N GLN A 609 -15.33 -6.33 8.61
CA GLN A 609 -15.82 -7.20 9.68
C GLN A 609 -17.21 -6.75 10.14
N LYS A 610 -18.04 -7.72 10.57
CA LYS A 610 -19.40 -7.43 11.08
C LYS A 610 -19.40 -6.50 12.29
N ASN A 611 -18.40 -6.67 13.15
CA ASN A 611 -18.32 -5.95 14.42
C ASN A 611 -17.33 -4.81 14.27
N LYS A 612 -17.67 -3.65 14.83
CA LYS A 612 -16.76 -2.51 14.92
C LYS A 612 -15.57 -2.88 15.81
N ASN A 613 -14.42 -3.08 15.19
CA ASN A 613 -13.20 -3.47 15.88
C ASN A 613 -11.93 -2.89 15.24
N THR A 614 -12.10 -1.89 14.38
CA THR A 614 -11.01 -1.11 13.78
C THR A 614 -10.77 0.14 14.60
N ASP A 615 -9.53 0.45 14.95
CA ASP A 615 -9.14 1.64 15.71
C ASP A 615 -9.52 2.94 14.95
N TYR A 616 -10.25 3.86 15.60
CA TYR A 616 -10.55 5.21 15.07
C TYR A 616 -10.19 6.32 16.05
N LEU A 617 -10.37 6.09 17.36
CA LEU A 617 -10.15 7.12 18.38
C LEU A 617 -9.48 6.51 19.62
N LEU A 618 -8.45 7.19 20.12
CA LEU A 618 -7.70 6.81 21.31
C LEU A 618 -8.03 7.75 22.46
N PHE A 619 -8.49 7.20 23.59
CA PHE A 619 -8.76 7.98 24.79
C PHE A 619 -7.77 7.62 25.91
N TYR A 620 -6.97 8.59 26.32
CA TYR A 620 -6.05 8.46 27.45
C TYR A 620 -6.70 9.01 28.71
N GLN A 621 -6.70 8.21 29.78
CA GLN A 621 -7.24 8.59 31.08
C GLN A 621 -6.39 9.65 31.80
N ARG A 622 -5.15 9.85 31.35
CA ARG A 622 -4.14 10.77 31.91
C ARG A 622 -3.22 11.25 30.79
N GLU A 623 -2.46 12.32 31.05
CA GLU A 623 -1.48 12.85 30.09
C GLU A 623 -0.28 11.93 29.82
N ASN A 624 -0.05 10.92 30.67
CA ASN A 624 1.01 9.95 30.45
C ASN A 624 0.66 9.01 29.28
N LEU A 625 1.24 9.27 28.11
CA LEU A 625 1.02 8.46 26.89
C LEU A 625 1.60 7.03 26.97
N ASN A 626 2.37 6.72 28.02
CA ASN A 626 2.81 5.35 28.29
C ASN A 626 1.71 4.49 28.92
N ASP A 627 0.58 5.07 29.34
CA ASP A 627 -0.58 4.32 29.80
C ASP A 627 -1.36 3.79 28.58
N GLU A 628 -1.93 2.58 28.69
CA GLU A 628 -2.70 1.96 27.59
C GLU A 628 -3.99 2.76 27.35
N PRO A 629 -4.23 3.28 26.13
CA PRO A 629 -5.44 4.04 25.85
C PRO A 629 -6.66 3.13 25.80
N ILE A 630 -7.81 3.69 26.13
CA ILE A 630 -9.10 3.09 25.78
C ILE A 630 -9.33 3.36 24.29
N VAL A 631 -9.58 2.30 23.53
CA VAL A 631 -9.74 2.38 22.08
C VAL A 631 -11.22 2.36 21.75
N TYR A 632 -11.63 3.34 20.95
CA TYR A 632 -12.96 3.43 20.38
C TYR A 632 -12.92 2.98 18.92
N TYR A 633 -13.79 2.02 18.61
CA TYR A 633 -13.74 1.29 17.37
C TYR A 633 -14.81 1.75 16.36
N GLY A 634 -14.47 1.66 15.07
CA GLY A 634 -15.35 1.89 13.93
C GLY A 634 -15.33 0.72 12.94
N GLY A 635 -15.91 0.95 11.75
CA GLY A 635 -16.00 -0.03 10.66
C GLY A 635 -14.67 -0.26 9.95
N GLY A 636 -14.54 -1.36 9.22
CA GLY A 636 -13.30 -1.73 8.51
C GLY A 636 -12.94 -3.19 8.72
N ASP A 637 -11.67 -3.54 8.53
CA ASP A 637 -11.21 -4.93 8.56
C ASP A 637 -10.54 -5.35 9.89
N GLY A 638 -10.68 -4.54 10.94
CA GLY A 638 -10.05 -4.73 12.25
C GLY A 638 -8.61 -4.21 12.33
N THR A 639 -8.06 -3.69 11.24
CA THR A 639 -6.75 -3.00 11.19
C THR A 639 -6.84 -1.67 10.47
N VAL A 640 -7.51 -1.63 9.33
CA VAL A 640 -7.59 -0.48 8.44
C VAL A 640 -9.04 0.05 8.44
N PRO A 641 -9.25 1.37 8.70
CA PRO A 641 -10.54 2.02 8.59
C PRO A 641 -11.20 1.81 7.22
N TYR A 642 -12.53 1.72 7.20
CA TYR A 642 -13.27 1.51 5.94
C TYR A 642 -12.95 2.59 4.89
N GLU A 643 -12.88 3.86 5.28
CA GLU A 643 -12.60 4.98 4.38
C GLU A 643 -11.21 4.86 3.74
N SER A 644 -10.25 4.30 4.48
CA SER A 644 -8.90 4.04 3.99
C SER A 644 -8.88 2.87 2.99
N LEU A 645 -9.60 1.78 3.29
CA LEU A 645 -9.77 0.65 2.38
C LEU A 645 -10.52 1.03 1.09
N ALA A 646 -11.60 1.79 1.24
CA ALA A 646 -12.49 2.17 0.16
C ALA A 646 -11.83 3.13 -0.82
N SER A 647 -10.91 3.98 -0.36
CA SER A 647 -10.26 5.01 -1.18
C SER A 647 -9.51 4.50 -2.42
N CYS A 648 -9.23 3.19 -2.51
CA CYS A 648 -8.76 2.59 -3.75
C CYS A 648 -9.72 2.83 -4.95
N SER A 649 -11.03 2.97 -4.71
CA SER A 649 -11.98 3.30 -5.78
C SER A 649 -11.77 4.69 -6.38
N ASN A 650 -11.00 5.55 -5.70
CA ASN A 650 -10.77 6.92 -6.14
C ASN A 650 -9.60 7.04 -7.13
N PHE A 651 -8.88 5.94 -7.42
CA PHE A 651 -7.85 5.98 -8.45
C PHE A 651 -8.45 6.19 -9.84
N HIS A 652 -7.80 7.03 -10.66
CA HIS A 652 -8.23 7.33 -12.03
C HIS A 652 -8.55 6.07 -12.86
N ASN A 653 -7.69 5.05 -12.82
CA ASN A 653 -7.88 3.80 -13.56
C ASN A 653 -8.63 2.70 -12.78
N SER A 654 -9.38 3.04 -11.73
CA SER A 654 -10.11 2.04 -10.94
C SER A 654 -11.28 1.46 -11.74
N VAL A 655 -11.21 0.16 -12.05
CA VAL A 655 -12.20 -0.52 -12.93
C VAL A 655 -13.27 -1.24 -12.13
N LYS A 656 -12.87 -1.98 -11.09
CA LYS A 656 -13.80 -2.72 -10.24
C LYS A 656 -13.37 -2.64 -8.79
N TYR A 657 -14.39 -2.50 -7.96
CA TYR A 657 -14.27 -2.49 -6.52
C TYR A 657 -15.12 -3.62 -5.92
N LYS A 658 -14.51 -4.40 -5.02
CA LYS A 658 -15.20 -5.49 -4.33
C LYS A 658 -14.88 -5.49 -2.84
N ASN A 659 -15.92 -5.22 -2.05
CA ASN A 659 -15.91 -5.46 -0.61
C ASN A 659 -16.39 -6.89 -0.29
N PHE A 660 -15.58 -7.65 0.46
CA PHE A 660 -15.95 -8.92 1.06
C PHE A 660 -16.35 -8.75 2.53
N GLN A 661 -17.61 -9.04 2.83
CA GLN A 661 -18.09 -8.99 4.21
C GLN A 661 -17.53 -10.17 5.03
N TYR A 662 -17.40 -9.96 6.33
CA TYR A 662 -17.06 -10.98 7.34
C TYR A 662 -15.62 -11.52 7.27
N ASN A 663 -14.66 -10.73 6.79
CA ASN A 663 -13.24 -11.08 6.84
C ASN A 663 -12.43 -9.92 7.44
N GLY A 664 -11.55 -10.23 8.39
CA GLY A 664 -10.55 -9.28 8.89
C GLY A 664 -9.36 -9.12 7.94
N HIS A 665 -8.48 -8.17 8.27
CA HIS A 665 -7.33 -7.75 7.46
C HIS A 665 -6.51 -8.93 6.91
N MET A 666 -6.17 -9.89 7.76
CA MET A 666 -5.40 -11.08 7.35
C MET A 666 -6.27 -12.22 6.80
N GLU A 667 -7.55 -12.25 7.17
CA GLU A 667 -8.48 -13.33 6.79
C GLU A 667 -8.83 -13.26 5.29
N ILE A 668 -8.74 -12.08 4.68
CA ILE A 668 -8.91 -11.89 3.23
C ILE A 668 -7.96 -12.77 2.40
N LEU A 669 -6.72 -12.97 2.87
CA LEU A 669 -5.72 -13.84 2.21
C LEU A 669 -5.97 -15.32 2.45
N HIS A 670 -6.79 -15.68 3.45
CA HIS A 670 -7.10 -17.07 3.82
C HIS A 670 -8.46 -17.52 3.31
N ASN A 671 -9.24 -16.62 2.72
CA ASN A 671 -10.57 -16.90 2.19
C ASN A 671 -10.47 -17.47 0.76
N PRO A 672 -10.94 -18.72 0.51
CA PRO A 672 -10.89 -19.33 -0.82
C PRO A 672 -11.72 -18.60 -1.89
N GLU A 673 -12.85 -17.99 -1.51
CA GLU A 673 -13.70 -17.25 -2.44
C GLU A 673 -13.01 -15.96 -2.90
N VAL A 674 -12.33 -15.28 -1.99
CA VAL A 674 -11.49 -14.12 -2.33
C VAL A 674 -10.36 -14.55 -3.26
N ALA A 675 -9.66 -15.64 -2.93
CA ALA A 675 -8.57 -16.14 -3.77
C ALA A 675 -9.04 -16.50 -5.18
N LYS A 676 -10.22 -17.12 -5.31
CA LYS A 676 -10.86 -17.42 -6.61
C LYS A 676 -11.22 -16.15 -7.36
N TYR A 677 -11.78 -15.16 -6.69
CA TYR A 677 -12.13 -13.86 -7.28
C TYR A 677 -10.89 -13.13 -7.82
N VAL A 678 -9.84 -13.02 -7.01
CA VAL A 678 -8.56 -12.39 -7.40
C VAL A 678 -7.90 -13.15 -8.55
N TYR A 679 -7.90 -14.48 -8.52
CA TYR A 679 -7.40 -15.30 -9.61
C TYR A 679 -8.12 -15.00 -10.93
N ASN A 680 -9.45 -14.88 -10.89
CA ASN A 680 -10.25 -14.58 -12.08
C ASN A 680 -9.94 -13.21 -12.67
N ILE A 681 -9.77 -12.18 -11.83
CA ILE A 681 -9.32 -10.84 -12.27
C ILE A 681 -7.94 -10.94 -12.93
N ALA A 682 -7.00 -11.65 -12.30
CA ALA A 682 -5.66 -11.81 -12.82
C ALA A 682 -5.61 -12.58 -14.17
N GLN A 683 -6.70 -13.25 -14.59
CA GLN A 683 -6.76 -13.88 -15.91
C GLN A 683 -7.25 -12.93 -17.01
N THR A 684 -7.78 -11.75 -16.68
CA THR A 684 -8.23 -10.77 -17.68
C THR A 684 -7.01 -10.18 -18.40
N TYR A 685 -6.91 -10.46 -19.70
CA TYR A 685 -5.89 -9.89 -20.56
C TYR A 685 -6.38 -8.53 -21.07
N ASN A 686 -5.60 -7.48 -20.81
CA ASN A 686 -5.87 -6.15 -21.31
C ASN A 686 -4.83 -5.86 -22.40
N GLU A 687 -5.30 -5.72 -23.64
CA GLU A 687 -4.44 -5.48 -24.81
C GLU A 687 -3.63 -4.19 -24.67
#